data_AF-A0A7X3VGC6-F1
#
_entry.id   AF-A0A7X3VGC6-F1
#
_cell.length_a   1.000
_cell.length_b   1.000
_cell.length_c   1.000
_cell.angle_alpha   90.00
_cell.angle_beta   90.00
_cell.angle_gamma   90.00
#
_symmetry.space_group_name_H-M   'P 1'
#
loop_
_entity.id
_entity.type
_entity.pdbx_description
1 polymer ?
#
loop_
_entity_poly.entity_id
_entity_poly.type
_entity_poly.pdbx_seq_one_letter_code
_entity_poly.pdbx_strand_id
1 'polypeptide(L)'
;MKNLSSIVVLAAALAGYFVMGSCRASKEQVKSPDEQPPPAEPGRVYSSISSEFQKQTAGLEPAHIAGELDAARVSAAERTADWPSITASPDGKLWAIYIEWDGKESDRVVVKRRVDGGDWSGPIVIHDGYWDHYIPDIAALPEGALAAWSAQVGGDFEIFVARISDQGKVDRVERVTSARYSDFHVRAAADSDGNVTLVWQSFRNGQADIYAQRLTESHWGPAVRISPSDANDWEPAVALDSAGRAWISWDSYHGGSYDVFLASFDGKEATDPVAITSSPNASFHTSVAVDQTDRVWIAFDEAGPNWGKDFSTSSSADGSEGLHARRSVGVRIHAHGRVYEPATVSDAFTGRMERFAELPTIAIDGNGTPTLVFRHWTIAKPHEMYHFYATRLDASGWSQPWLLENSSGRNSQRASVAIANDGVVNAIYSSDLRAPDNLPKDQEHALHYNVFLAELTFGGPARDVILSHVPVLPVSEGFERRRRATMSLGDKHYTLLLGDCHRHTDIRGHSNVDGSTEDTYRYALDAAQLDFVGPSDHNEVVGGTWPDGLRDYQWWVTQKLVDVMTHEPNFWGIYTYEHSMARPGGHRNALFLRRGAPMRGIDRRRKAPGTDNQPPAMWSWWRDNVLKQAGQKSVIVPHTFAAGPLADWNWPNAPFDCLLEIYQGARGSYERWRMPVAEKRGGTQTDDPGHFAQDALNKGNVYGFVSFSDHGSTHNSWAGIWVDELTREAMFDAMLARRTFGASDEIVVRATAGDHMPGEQFSASMSAPPEIVISLEAPDEILRVDIVKNGEYVFTQRPGGRSASLRYRDMSPEPGDTYYYVRVFQRDPENPSGDPEIAWASPFFVQYE
;
A
#
# COMPACT_ATOMS: atom_id res chain seq x y z
N MET A 1 17.34 -63.77 -38.90
CA MET A 1 18.27 -63.12 -37.97
C MET A 1 18.78 -61.89 -38.70
N LYS A 2 18.14 -60.78 -38.35
CA LYS A 2 17.34 -59.86 -39.18
C LYS A 2 17.17 -58.62 -38.27
N ASN A 3 17.18 -57.35 -38.65
CA ASN A 3 17.06 -56.59 -39.90
C ASN A 3 17.61 -55.16 -39.56
N LEU A 4 18.42 -54.50 -40.40
CA LEU A 4 17.99 -53.63 -41.54
C LEU A 4 17.15 -52.42 -41.07
N SER A 5 17.22 -51.18 -41.55
CA SER A 5 17.91 -50.47 -42.65
C SER A 5 17.24 -49.07 -42.69
N SER A 6 17.96 -47.96 -42.87
CA SER A 6 18.17 -47.21 -44.14
C SER A 6 16.92 -46.60 -44.83
N ILE A 7 17.18 -45.46 -45.51
CA ILE A 7 16.49 -44.84 -46.67
C ILE A 7 15.53 -43.68 -46.28
N VAL A 8 15.70 -42.39 -46.64
CA VAL A 8 16.15 -41.60 -47.83
C VAL A 8 14.98 -41.04 -48.67
N VAL A 9 15.16 -39.78 -49.14
CA VAL A 9 14.45 -38.98 -50.17
C VAL A 9 13.21 -38.19 -49.68
N LEU A 10 13.13 -36.85 -49.63
CA LEU A 10 13.49 -35.71 -50.51
C LEU A 10 12.41 -35.33 -51.55
N ALA A 11 12.30 -34.00 -51.75
CA ALA A 11 11.63 -33.25 -52.83
C ALA A 11 10.13 -32.92 -52.62
N ALA A 12 9.77 -31.64 -52.37
CA ALA A 12 9.66 -30.51 -53.32
C ALA A 12 8.27 -30.53 -54.01
N ALA A 13 7.57 -29.44 -54.35
CA ALA A 13 7.90 -28.03 -54.48
C ALA A 13 6.59 -27.26 -54.77
N LEU A 14 6.69 -25.91 -54.75
CA LEU A 14 5.93 -24.94 -55.57
C LEU A 14 4.41 -24.86 -55.31
N ALA A 15 3.71 -23.74 -55.41
CA ALA A 15 3.94 -22.30 -55.49
C ALA A 15 2.56 -21.68 -55.75
N GLY A 16 2.40 -20.38 -55.50
CA GLY A 16 1.48 -19.57 -56.30
C GLY A 16 0.44 -18.73 -55.58
N TYR A 17 0.84 -17.49 -55.27
CA TYR A 17 0.17 -16.24 -55.66
C TYR A 17 -1.33 -15.98 -55.34
N PHE A 18 -1.54 -14.98 -54.47
CA PHE A 18 -2.21 -13.67 -54.72
C PHE A 18 -3.60 -13.62 -55.42
N VAL A 19 -4.57 -12.96 -54.76
CA VAL A 19 -5.12 -11.61 -55.09
C VAL A 19 -6.51 -11.41 -54.43
N MET A 20 -6.62 -10.25 -53.78
CA MET A 20 -7.78 -9.37 -53.48
C MET A 20 -9.24 -9.80 -53.76
N GLY A 21 -10.12 -9.38 -52.84
CA GLY A 21 -11.18 -8.44 -53.24
C GLY A 21 -12.63 -8.72 -52.84
N SER A 22 -13.11 -7.91 -51.90
CA SER A 22 -14.45 -7.27 -51.85
C SER A 22 -15.71 -8.03 -51.36
N CYS A 23 -16.33 -7.41 -50.35
CA CYS A 23 -17.76 -7.18 -50.11
C CYS A 23 -18.81 -8.07 -50.79
N ARG A 24 -19.69 -8.68 -49.99
CA ARG A 24 -21.14 -8.43 -50.04
C ARG A 24 -21.91 -9.04 -48.87
N ALA A 25 -22.99 -8.35 -48.55
CA ALA A 25 -23.86 -8.52 -47.40
C ALA A 25 -24.80 -9.73 -47.47
N SER A 26 -25.18 -10.16 -46.26
CA SER A 26 -26.50 -10.65 -45.81
C SER A 26 -27.30 -11.59 -46.72
N LYS A 27 -27.40 -12.85 -46.28
CA LYS A 27 -28.68 -13.59 -46.27
C LYS A 27 -28.83 -14.30 -44.94
N GLU A 28 -29.85 -13.88 -44.19
CA GLU A 28 -30.39 -14.58 -43.03
C GLU A 28 -30.83 -15.99 -43.42
N GLN A 29 -30.44 -16.98 -42.62
CA GLN A 29 -31.18 -18.23 -42.49
C GLN A 29 -31.72 -18.28 -41.06
N VAL A 30 -33.05 -18.19 -40.97
CA VAL A 30 -33.85 -18.43 -39.77
C VAL A 30 -33.62 -19.88 -39.31
N LYS A 31 -33.08 -20.07 -38.11
CA LYS A 31 -33.07 -21.35 -37.39
C LYS A 31 -34.22 -21.40 -36.37
N SER A 32 -34.81 -22.59 -36.26
CA SER A 32 -35.95 -22.96 -35.42
C SER A 32 -35.70 -22.87 -33.91
N PRO A 33 -36.74 -22.81 -33.05
CA PRO A 33 -36.61 -22.42 -31.64
C PRO A 33 -36.24 -23.50 -30.61
N ASP A 34 -35.90 -24.74 -31.00
CA ASP A 34 -35.80 -25.86 -30.03
C ASP A 34 -34.48 -26.64 -30.10
N GLU A 35 -33.35 -25.98 -29.84
CA GLU A 35 -32.11 -26.68 -29.45
C GLU A 35 -31.50 -25.98 -28.22
N GLN A 36 -31.62 -26.63 -27.06
CA GLN A 36 -30.85 -26.25 -25.87
C GLN A 36 -29.35 -26.35 -26.18
N PRO A 37 -28.54 -25.34 -25.82
CA PRO A 37 -27.10 -25.47 -25.95
C PRO A 37 -26.60 -26.57 -24.99
N PRO A 38 -25.56 -27.33 -25.38
CA PRO A 38 -24.95 -28.29 -24.47
C PRO A 38 -24.44 -27.60 -23.20
N PRO A 39 -24.42 -28.29 -22.05
CA PRO A 39 -23.93 -27.71 -20.81
C PRO A 39 -22.49 -27.25 -21.00
N ALA A 40 -22.22 -25.98 -20.69
CA ALA A 40 -20.87 -25.45 -20.67
C ALA A 40 -20.02 -26.30 -19.71
N GLU A 41 -18.84 -26.75 -20.15
CA GLU A 41 -17.83 -27.22 -19.21
C GLU A 41 -17.54 -26.11 -18.20
N PRO A 42 -17.28 -26.42 -16.91
CA PRO A 42 -16.93 -25.42 -15.90
C PRO A 42 -15.52 -24.88 -16.19
N GLY A 43 -15.43 -23.98 -17.18
CA GLY A 43 -14.25 -23.23 -17.55
C GLY A 43 -14.11 -22.02 -16.64
N ARG A 44 -12.91 -21.86 -16.06
CA ARG A 44 -12.45 -20.74 -15.24
C ARG A 44 -12.92 -19.37 -15.79
N VAL A 45 -13.96 -18.79 -15.19
CA VAL A 45 -14.21 -17.35 -15.24
C VAL A 45 -13.58 -16.74 -13.98
N TYR A 46 -12.24 -16.69 -13.97
CA TYR A 46 -11.48 -15.88 -13.02
C TYR A 46 -10.86 -14.73 -13.81
N SER A 47 -11.65 -13.74 -14.19
CA SER A 47 -11.10 -12.47 -14.67
C SER A 47 -11.11 -11.43 -13.55
N SER A 48 -10.23 -11.62 -12.56
CA SER A 48 -9.86 -10.57 -11.60
C SER A 48 -9.02 -9.49 -12.29
N ILE A 49 -8.93 -8.29 -11.70
CA ILE A 49 -7.97 -7.23 -12.08
C ILE A 49 -6.58 -7.85 -12.35
N SER A 50 -6.15 -8.75 -11.48
CA SER A 50 -4.85 -9.41 -11.61
C SER A 50 -4.67 -10.20 -12.92
N SER A 51 -5.73 -10.76 -13.52
CA SER A 51 -5.63 -11.57 -14.75
C SER A 51 -5.40 -10.76 -16.02
N GLU A 52 -5.94 -9.55 -16.12
CA GLU A 52 -5.74 -8.66 -17.27
C GLU A 52 -4.38 -7.98 -17.22
N PHE A 53 -3.97 -7.52 -16.03
CA PHE A 53 -2.61 -6.99 -15.83
C PHE A 53 -1.55 -8.08 -15.96
N GLN A 54 -1.85 -9.32 -15.57
CA GLN A 54 -0.98 -10.47 -15.87
C GLN A 54 -0.81 -10.68 -17.37
N LYS A 55 -1.82 -10.41 -18.22
CA LYS A 55 -1.63 -10.47 -19.68
C LYS A 55 -0.71 -9.34 -20.18
N GLN A 56 -0.77 -8.15 -19.57
CA GLN A 56 0.12 -7.03 -19.91
C GLN A 56 1.57 -7.29 -19.50
N THR A 57 1.82 -8.02 -18.41
CA THR A 57 3.18 -8.37 -17.95
C THR A 57 3.70 -9.69 -18.51
N ALA A 58 2.81 -10.61 -18.91
CA ALA A 58 3.16 -11.91 -19.50
C ALA A 58 3.83 -11.83 -20.88
N GLY A 59 3.89 -10.65 -21.49
CA GLY A 59 4.59 -10.41 -22.76
C GLY A 59 5.90 -9.64 -22.64
N LEU A 60 6.34 -9.27 -21.43
CA LEU A 60 7.57 -8.49 -21.23
C LEU A 60 8.73 -9.42 -20.87
N GLU A 61 9.72 -9.49 -21.76
CA GLU A 61 10.97 -10.22 -21.53
C GLU A 61 11.73 -9.67 -20.30
N PRO A 62 12.59 -10.49 -19.66
CA PRO A 62 13.53 -9.99 -18.65
C PRO A 62 14.36 -8.81 -19.18
N ALA A 63 14.68 -7.86 -18.31
CA ALA A 63 15.53 -6.73 -18.68
C ALA A 63 16.92 -7.21 -19.10
N HIS A 64 17.48 -6.61 -20.15
CA HIS A 64 18.88 -6.79 -20.52
C HIS A 64 19.75 -5.99 -19.55
N ILE A 65 20.69 -6.67 -18.89
CA ILE A 65 21.61 -6.06 -17.92
C ILE A 65 23.05 -6.14 -18.43
N ALA A 66 23.89 -5.22 -17.98
CA ALA A 66 25.31 -5.18 -18.34
C ALA A 66 26.14 -6.25 -17.61
N GLY A 67 25.70 -6.64 -16.42
CA GLY A 67 26.33 -7.63 -15.57
C GLY A 67 25.82 -7.53 -14.13
N GLU A 68 26.51 -8.22 -13.22
CA GLU A 68 26.24 -8.24 -11.79
C GLU A 68 27.43 -7.59 -11.05
N LEU A 69 27.14 -6.90 -9.95
CA LEU A 69 28.12 -6.29 -9.06
C LEU A 69 28.10 -7.01 -7.71
N ASP A 70 29.26 -7.54 -7.32
CA ASP A 70 29.45 -8.25 -6.07
C ASP A 70 28.99 -7.42 -4.86
N ALA A 71 28.39 -8.12 -3.89
CA ALA A 71 27.89 -7.51 -2.67
C ALA A 71 28.39 -8.24 -1.42
N ALA A 72 28.96 -7.48 -0.47
CA ALA A 72 29.46 -8.01 0.79
C ALA A 72 28.44 -7.79 1.92
N ARG A 73 28.20 -8.82 2.73
CA ARG A 73 27.32 -8.73 3.90
C ARG A 73 27.94 -7.83 4.97
N VAL A 74 27.14 -6.87 5.47
CA VAL A 74 27.49 -5.94 6.54
C VAL A 74 26.93 -6.41 7.88
N SER A 75 25.66 -6.84 7.93
CA SER A 75 25.01 -7.27 9.17
C SER A 75 25.45 -8.67 9.61
N ALA A 76 25.10 -9.03 10.85
CA ALA A 76 25.20 -10.41 11.31
C ALA A 76 24.29 -11.32 10.47
N ALA A 77 24.69 -12.58 10.24
CA ALA A 77 23.97 -13.50 9.36
C ALA A 77 22.78 -14.20 10.03
N GLU A 78 22.76 -14.21 11.35
CA GLU A 78 21.75 -14.83 12.20
C GLU A 78 20.70 -13.85 12.72
N ARG A 79 20.82 -12.55 12.38
CA ARG A 79 19.90 -11.49 12.81
C ARG A 79 19.21 -10.84 11.63
N THR A 80 17.92 -10.61 11.78
CA THR A 80 17.14 -9.85 10.82
C THR A 80 17.52 -8.36 10.93
N ALA A 81 18.01 -7.79 9.85
CA ALA A 81 18.46 -6.40 9.76
C ALA A 81 17.88 -5.72 8.50
N ASP A 82 17.31 -4.53 8.67
CA ASP A 82 16.66 -3.76 7.59
C ASP A 82 16.90 -2.24 7.78
N TRP A 83 16.42 -1.45 6.82
CA TRP A 83 16.55 0.01 6.74
C TRP A 83 17.99 0.52 6.92
N PRO A 84 18.94 0.07 6.08
CA PRO A 84 20.31 0.53 6.20
C PRO A 84 20.50 1.94 5.63
N SER A 85 21.36 2.72 6.27
CA SER A 85 21.95 3.94 5.74
C SER A 85 23.47 3.90 5.83
N ILE A 86 24.15 4.66 4.98
CA ILE A 86 25.61 4.75 4.91
C ILE A 86 26.07 6.18 4.66
N THR A 87 27.19 6.55 5.28
CA THR A 87 27.94 7.79 5.01
C THR A 87 29.44 7.50 4.96
N ALA A 88 30.17 8.38 4.28
CA ALA A 88 31.63 8.35 4.24
C ALA A 88 32.21 9.59 4.92
N SER A 89 33.23 9.40 5.74
CA SER A 89 34.04 10.49 6.30
C SER A 89 35.08 10.94 5.28
N PRO A 90 35.54 12.22 5.29
CA PRO A 90 36.57 12.73 4.38
C PRO A 90 37.93 12.04 4.47
N ASP A 91 38.15 11.18 5.47
CA ASP A 91 39.34 10.34 5.63
C ASP A 91 39.15 8.90 5.13
N GLY A 92 38.00 8.59 4.53
CA GLY A 92 37.75 7.32 3.83
C GLY A 92 37.07 6.26 4.69
N LYS A 93 36.73 6.59 5.94
CA LYS A 93 35.94 5.69 6.79
C LYS A 93 34.50 5.63 6.30
N LEU A 94 33.94 4.42 6.21
CA LEU A 94 32.51 4.21 5.99
C LEU A 94 31.83 3.93 7.31
N TRP A 95 30.65 4.52 7.50
CA TRP A 95 29.77 4.27 8.63
C TRP A 95 28.43 3.79 8.11
N ALA A 96 28.02 2.60 8.51
CA ALA A 96 26.72 2.03 8.20
C ALA A 96 25.86 1.99 9.47
N ILE A 97 24.58 2.34 9.34
CA ILE A 97 23.57 2.23 10.38
C ILE A 97 22.42 1.36 9.87
N TYR A 98 21.79 0.57 10.73
CA TYR A 98 20.62 -0.23 10.39
C TYR A 98 19.87 -0.65 11.67
N ILE A 99 18.66 -1.19 11.51
CA ILE A 99 17.85 -1.71 12.62
C ILE A 99 17.94 -3.22 12.65
N GLU A 100 18.23 -3.80 13.82
CA GLU A 100 18.23 -5.26 14.04
C GLU A 100 17.03 -5.67 14.90
N TRP A 101 16.20 -6.58 14.39
CA TRP A 101 15.09 -7.18 15.13
C TRP A 101 15.56 -8.37 15.97
N ASP A 102 15.01 -8.51 17.18
CA ASP A 102 15.37 -9.56 18.13
C ASP A 102 14.73 -10.93 17.84
N GLY A 103 13.86 -11.00 16.84
CA GLY A 103 13.11 -12.20 16.48
C GLY A 103 11.78 -12.34 17.22
N LYS A 104 11.36 -11.34 18.01
CA LYS A 104 10.17 -11.36 18.85
C LYS A 104 9.44 -10.02 18.89
N GLU A 105 9.83 -9.14 19.80
CA GLU A 105 9.02 -8.00 20.24
C GLU A 105 9.83 -6.70 20.38
N SER A 106 11.11 -6.71 19.98
CA SER A 106 11.93 -5.51 20.02
C SER A 106 12.96 -5.45 18.90
N ASP A 107 13.40 -4.23 18.59
CA ASP A 107 14.56 -4.01 17.76
C ASP A 107 15.50 -2.97 18.36
N ARG A 108 16.66 -2.82 17.72
CA ARG A 108 17.74 -1.94 18.19
C ARG A 108 18.47 -1.29 17.02
N VAL A 109 19.00 -0.10 17.27
CA VAL A 109 19.84 0.63 16.32
C VAL A 109 21.29 0.14 16.42
N VAL A 110 21.86 -0.26 15.28
CA VAL A 110 23.22 -0.78 15.19
C VAL A 110 24.03 0.02 14.18
N VAL A 111 25.24 0.39 14.57
CA VAL A 111 26.23 1.04 13.71
C VAL A 111 27.44 0.12 13.51
N LYS A 112 27.98 0.10 12.29
CA LYS A 112 29.26 -0.52 11.97
C LYS A 112 30.14 0.48 11.23
N ARG A 113 31.46 0.35 11.41
CA ARG A 113 32.46 1.20 10.75
C ARG A 113 33.43 0.36 9.94
N ARG A 114 33.82 0.83 8.76
CA ARG A 114 34.90 0.27 7.93
C ARG A 114 36.00 1.32 7.77
N VAL A 115 37.26 0.94 7.92
CA VAL A 115 38.43 1.83 7.74
C VAL A 115 39.24 1.33 6.55
N ASP A 116 39.59 2.22 5.61
CA ASP A 116 40.52 1.97 4.48
C ASP A 116 40.25 0.68 3.68
N GLY A 117 38.98 0.34 3.41
CA GLY A 117 38.61 -0.87 2.68
C GLY A 117 38.88 -2.19 3.43
N GLY A 118 39.24 -2.13 4.71
CA GLY A 118 39.39 -3.30 5.57
C GLY A 118 38.06 -3.91 6.02
N ASP A 119 38.12 -4.78 7.02
CA ASP A 119 36.91 -5.42 7.56
C ASP A 119 36.01 -4.44 8.32
N TRP A 120 34.71 -4.68 8.30
CA TRP A 120 33.76 -4.00 9.17
C TRP A 120 34.07 -4.27 10.65
N SER A 121 33.92 -3.26 11.49
CA SER A 121 34.04 -3.37 12.95
C SER A 121 33.02 -4.36 13.54
N GLY A 122 33.20 -4.72 14.81
CA GLY A 122 32.10 -5.28 15.60
C GLY A 122 30.91 -4.29 15.68
N PRO A 123 29.71 -4.78 16.04
CA PRO A 123 28.52 -3.94 16.13
C PRO A 123 28.66 -2.92 17.27
N ILE A 124 28.38 -1.66 16.96
CA ILE A 124 28.21 -0.56 17.92
C ILE A 124 26.70 -0.44 18.15
N VAL A 125 26.22 -1.02 19.25
CA VAL A 125 24.79 -0.96 19.62
C VAL A 125 24.52 0.35 20.36
N ILE A 126 23.54 1.11 19.90
CA ILE A 126 23.09 2.32 20.60
C ILE A 126 22.04 1.89 21.64
N HIS A 127 22.32 2.18 22.91
CA HIS A 127 21.41 1.88 24.02
C HIS A 127 20.60 3.13 24.38
N ASP A 128 19.44 3.29 23.76
CA ASP A 128 18.53 4.42 23.98
C ASP A 128 17.38 4.12 24.95
N GLY A 129 17.11 2.84 25.21
CA GLY A 129 16.07 2.37 26.13
C GLY A 129 14.70 2.18 25.48
N TYR A 130 14.60 2.30 24.16
CA TYR A 130 13.37 2.05 23.40
C TYR A 130 13.44 0.70 22.69
N TRP A 131 12.27 0.18 22.32
CA TRP A 131 12.11 -1.18 21.80
C TRP A 131 11.66 -1.21 20.35
N ASP A 132 11.31 -0.06 19.75
CA ASP A 132 10.73 0.03 18.42
C ASP A 132 11.24 1.26 17.68
N HIS A 133 11.99 1.04 16.59
CA HIS A 133 12.68 2.08 15.85
C HIS A 133 12.25 2.10 14.38
N TYR A 134 12.21 3.27 13.76
CA TYR A 134 11.83 3.41 12.35
C TYR A 134 12.87 4.25 11.61
N ILE A 135 13.28 3.72 10.44
CA ILE A 135 14.21 4.27 9.44
C ILE A 135 15.31 5.18 10.03
N PRO A 136 16.51 4.64 10.30
CA PRO A 136 17.64 5.43 10.76
C PRO A 136 18.37 6.12 9.60
N ASP A 137 19.15 7.13 9.92
CA ASP A 137 20.11 7.76 9.02
C ASP A 137 21.41 8.13 9.76
N ILE A 138 22.51 8.34 9.02
CA ILE A 138 23.82 8.61 9.61
C ILE A 138 24.59 9.64 8.79
N ALA A 139 25.19 10.61 9.47
CA ALA A 139 26.05 11.62 8.84
C ALA A 139 27.48 11.56 9.40
N ALA A 140 28.48 11.59 8.52
CA ALA A 140 29.87 11.62 8.94
C ALA A 140 30.23 12.97 9.57
N LEU A 141 31.08 12.93 10.58
CA LEU A 141 31.62 14.11 11.27
C LEU A 141 33.16 14.08 11.20
N PRO A 142 33.84 15.21 11.45
CA PRO A 142 35.31 15.25 11.47
C PRO A 142 35.96 14.25 12.45
N GLU A 143 35.31 13.95 13.58
CA GLU A 143 35.83 13.04 14.63
C GLU A 143 34.87 11.84 14.90
N GLY A 144 34.12 11.41 13.89
CA GLY A 144 33.24 10.25 14.00
C GLY A 144 31.99 10.35 13.13
N ALA A 145 30.82 10.11 13.71
CA ALA A 145 29.52 10.20 13.02
C ALA A 145 28.39 10.66 13.96
N LEU A 146 27.31 11.19 13.39
CA LEU A 146 26.04 11.41 14.07
C LEU A 146 25.02 10.41 13.53
N ALA A 147 24.55 9.51 14.39
CA ALA A 147 23.41 8.64 14.10
C ALA A 147 22.11 9.39 14.42
N ALA A 148 21.08 9.23 13.58
CA ALA A 148 19.73 9.74 13.77
C ALA A 148 18.71 8.62 13.52
N TRP A 149 17.62 8.55 14.27
CA TRP A 149 16.56 7.55 14.08
C TRP A 149 15.26 8.01 14.70
N SER A 150 14.15 7.39 14.29
CA SER A 150 12.87 7.57 14.97
C SER A 150 12.67 6.43 15.97
N ALA A 151 12.24 6.69 17.20
CA ALA A 151 11.92 5.66 18.18
C ALA A 151 10.55 5.91 18.83
N GLN A 152 9.84 4.83 19.17
CA GLN A 152 8.50 4.94 19.75
C GLN A 152 8.54 5.38 21.22
N VAL A 153 7.84 6.48 21.52
CA VAL A 153 7.67 7.03 22.86
C VAL A 153 6.18 7.28 23.13
N GLY A 154 5.56 6.42 23.95
CA GLY A 154 4.17 6.63 24.36
C GLY A 154 3.13 6.50 23.23
N GLY A 155 3.48 5.80 22.15
CA GLY A 155 2.61 5.55 20.98
C GLY A 155 3.02 6.34 19.74
N ASP A 156 3.69 7.48 19.91
CA ASP A 156 4.20 8.31 18.81
C ASP A 156 5.68 8.00 18.54
N PHE A 157 6.16 8.23 17.32
CA PHE A 157 7.59 8.15 16.99
C PHE A 157 8.27 9.50 17.11
N GLU A 158 9.49 9.52 17.64
CA GLU A 158 10.23 10.75 17.91
C GLU A 158 11.67 10.63 17.41
N ILE A 159 12.25 11.73 16.96
CA ILE A 159 13.62 11.75 16.45
C ILE A 159 14.61 11.77 17.60
N PHE A 160 15.55 10.84 17.56
CA PHE A 160 16.69 10.74 18.46
C PHE A 160 17.99 10.84 17.67
N VAL A 161 19.05 11.29 18.36
CA VAL A 161 20.41 11.29 17.85
C VAL A 161 21.42 10.78 18.87
N ALA A 162 22.55 10.28 18.38
CA ALA A 162 23.74 10.05 19.18
C ALA A 162 25.01 10.29 18.36
N ARG A 163 25.98 10.98 18.96
CA ARG A 163 27.34 11.08 18.42
C ARG A 163 28.09 9.79 18.71
N ILE A 164 28.87 9.34 17.73
CA ILE A 164 29.71 8.16 17.83
C ILE A 164 31.13 8.59 17.47
N SER A 165 32.07 8.43 18.41
CA SER A 165 33.46 8.82 18.16
C SER A 165 34.15 7.86 17.20
N ASP A 166 35.30 8.29 16.67
CA ASP A 166 36.24 7.45 15.92
C ASP A 166 36.75 6.19 16.64
N GLN A 167 36.48 6.03 17.94
CA GLN A 167 36.79 4.80 18.67
C GLN A 167 35.56 3.89 18.85
N GLY A 168 34.42 4.26 18.26
CA GLY A 168 33.15 3.57 18.40
C GLY A 168 32.45 3.84 19.74
N LYS A 169 32.85 4.88 20.47
CA LYS A 169 32.20 5.28 21.73
C LYS A 169 30.95 6.08 21.40
N VAL A 170 29.80 5.60 21.87
CA VAL A 170 28.52 6.31 21.77
C VAL A 170 28.41 7.31 22.92
N ASP A 171 28.09 8.56 22.60
CA ASP A 171 27.79 9.60 23.58
C ASP A 171 26.34 9.48 24.10
N ARG A 172 25.88 10.45 24.90
CA ARG A 172 24.51 10.43 25.42
C ARG A 172 23.51 10.57 24.26
N VAL A 173 22.52 9.68 24.23
CA VAL A 173 21.36 9.79 23.33
C VAL A 173 20.57 11.06 23.67
N GLU A 174 20.23 11.84 22.65
CA GLU A 174 19.44 13.06 22.76
C GLU A 174 18.14 12.90 21.96
N ARG A 175 17.01 13.28 22.56
CA ARG A 175 15.72 13.38 21.88
C ARG A 175 15.58 14.78 21.28
N VAL A 176 15.37 14.87 19.97
CA VAL A 176 15.29 16.12 19.20
C VAL A 176 13.86 16.64 19.15
N THR A 177 12.88 15.76 19.01
CA THR A 177 11.46 16.13 18.86
C THR A 177 10.62 15.70 20.07
N SER A 178 9.49 16.37 20.28
CA SER A 178 8.55 16.05 21.37
C SER A 178 7.13 16.53 21.10
N ALA A 179 6.82 16.88 19.85
CA ALA A 179 5.49 17.35 19.49
C ALA A 179 4.54 16.15 19.50
N ARG A 180 3.24 16.40 19.63
CA ARG A 180 2.24 15.32 19.53
C ARG A 180 2.29 14.73 18.12
N TYR A 181 2.13 13.41 18.02
CA TYR A 181 2.19 12.59 16.80
C TYR A 181 3.61 12.35 16.28
N SER A 182 3.71 11.34 15.43
CA SER A 182 4.98 10.84 14.92
C SER A 182 5.77 11.87 14.11
N ASP A 183 7.07 11.94 14.43
CA ASP A 183 8.15 12.49 13.63
C ASP A 183 8.98 11.32 13.07
N PHE A 184 9.14 11.23 11.74
CA PHE A 184 9.67 10.06 11.05
C PHE A 184 10.32 10.41 9.69
N HIS A 185 10.82 9.41 8.95
CA HIS A 185 11.64 9.60 7.73
C HIS A 185 12.79 10.61 7.92
N VAL A 186 13.50 10.53 9.05
CA VAL A 186 14.65 11.42 9.29
C VAL A 186 15.74 11.22 8.24
N ARG A 187 16.33 12.33 7.79
CA ARG A 187 17.57 12.37 7.02
C ARG A 187 18.55 13.36 7.62
N ALA A 188 19.84 13.08 7.46
CA ALA A 188 20.93 13.86 8.01
C ALA A 188 22.00 14.15 6.96
N ALA A 189 22.42 15.41 6.85
CA ALA A 189 23.59 15.79 6.06
C ALA A 189 24.51 16.71 6.87
N ALA A 190 25.81 16.44 6.81
CA ALA A 190 26.83 17.19 7.54
C ALA A 190 27.76 17.94 6.58
N ASP A 191 28.18 19.14 6.98
CA ASP A 191 29.25 19.87 6.30
C ASP A 191 30.63 19.50 6.87
N SER A 192 31.69 20.00 6.23
CA SER A 192 33.08 19.73 6.65
C SER A 192 33.43 20.30 8.03
N ASP A 193 32.67 21.29 8.51
CA ASP A 193 32.84 21.89 9.84
C ASP A 193 32.13 21.08 10.94
N GLY A 194 31.37 20.05 10.54
CA GLY A 194 30.62 19.18 11.45
C GLY A 194 29.27 19.74 11.87
N ASN A 195 28.74 20.76 11.17
CA ASN A 195 27.34 21.16 11.34
C ASN A 195 26.44 20.16 10.62
N VAL A 196 25.33 19.78 11.25
CA VAL A 196 24.42 18.76 10.71
C VAL A 196 23.04 19.35 10.51
N THR A 197 22.50 19.24 9.30
CA THR A 197 21.06 19.47 9.06
C THR A 197 20.33 18.15 9.23
N LEU A 198 19.35 18.12 10.13
CA LEU A 198 18.31 17.10 10.13
C LEU A 198 17.10 17.61 9.38
N VAL A 199 16.49 16.74 8.59
CA VAL A 199 15.17 16.93 8.00
C VAL A 199 14.29 15.73 8.33
N TRP A 200 13.00 15.92 8.56
CA TRP A 200 12.07 14.84 8.87
C TRP A 200 10.64 15.20 8.46
N GLN A 201 9.79 14.18 8.38
CA GLN A 201 8.35 14.29 8.18
C GLN A 201 7.64 14.27 9.54
N SER A 202 6.63 15.12 9.73
CA SER A 202 5.93 15.28 11.01
C SER A 202 4.43 15.37 10.86
N PHE A 203 3.67 14.69 11.71
CA PHE A 203 2.22 14.85 11.82
C PHE A 203 1.77 15.95 12.80
N ARG A 204 2.69 16.75 13.36
CA ARG A 204 2.41 17.65 14.50
C ARG A 204 1.29 18.68 14.29
N ASN A 205 0.96 18.99 13.04
CA ASN A 205 -0.13 19.91 12.69
C ASN A 205 -1.40 19.19 12.21
N GLY A 206 -1.46 17.86 12.36
CA GLY A 206 -2.58 17.03 11.91
C GLY A 206 -2.54 16.66 10.43
N GLN A 207 -1.45 16.97 9.74
CA GLN A 207 -1.06 16.59 8.37
C GLN A 207 0.45 16.31 8.36
N ALA A 208 0.94 15.59 7.35
CA ALA A 208 2.37 15.36 7.16
C ALA A 208 3.03 16.63 6.60
N ASP A 209 4.01 17.15 7.34
CA ASP A 209 4.79 18.33 6.98
C ASP A 209 6.29 18.03 7.07
N ILE A 210 7.09 18.67 6.23
CA ILE A 210 8.55 18.59 6.28
C ILE A 210 9.10 19.66 7.22
N TYR A 211 9.95 19.23 8.16
CA TYR A 211 10.67 20.10 9.08
C TYR A 211 12.16 19.90 8.96
N ALA A 212 12.93 20.97 9.21
CA ALA A 212 14.38 20.88 9.34
C ALA A 212 14.91 21.63 10.56
N GLN A 213 16.08 21.20 11.03
CA GLN A 213 16.79 21.81 12.14
C GLN A 213 18.30 21.61 11.98
N ARG A 214 19.09 22.65 12.27
CA ARG A 214 20.56 22.61 12.17
C ARG A 214 21.17 22.44 13.56
N LEU A 215 22.07 21.47 13.70
CA LEU A 215 23.02 21.35 14.79
C LEU A 215 24.32 22.05 14.41
N THR A 216 24.72 23.04 15.19
CA THR A 216 26.02 23.71 15.06
C THR A 216 26.76 23.55 16.38
N GLU A 217 28.00 23.08 16.31
CA GLU A 217 28.81 22.69 17.47
C GLU A 217 28.10 21.65 18.36
N SER A 218 27.31 22.09 19.35
CA SER A 218 26.49 21.26 20.24
C SER A 218 25.15 21.93 20.57
N HIS A 219 24.71 22.85 19.72
CA HIS A 219 23.47 23.60 19.90
C HIS A 219 22.56 23.43 18.69
N TRP A 220 21.33 23.02 18.97
CA TRP A 220 20.27 22.98 17.98
C TRP A 220 19.71 24.38 17.73
N GLY A 221 19.61 24.77 16.46
CA GLY A 221 18.81 25.90 16.01
C GLY A 221 17.30 25.65 16.17
N PRO A 222 16.44 26.58 15.73
CA PRO A 222 15.00 26.35 15.72
C PRO A 222 14.62 25.26 14.71
N ALA A 223 13.58 24.48 15.02
CA ALA A 223 12.92 23.64 14.03
C ALA A 223 12.05 24.54 13.12
N VAL A 224 12.23 24.41 11.80
CA VAL A 224 11.58 25.24 10.78
C VAL A 224 10.76 24.34 9.87
N ARG A 225 9.49 24.71 9.62
CA ARG A 225 8.64 24.05 8.62
C ARG A 225 9.15 24.44 7.23
N ILE A 226 9.52 23.45 6.44
CA ILE A 226 10.07 23.60 5.09
C ILE A 226 8.96 23.59 4.04
N SER A 227 7.91 22.79 4.26
CA SER A 227 6.76 22.68 3.37
C SER A 227 5.55 23.44 3.95
N PRO A 228 5.24 24.67 3.47
CA PRO A 228 4.23 25.52 4.09
C PRO A 228 2.79 25.23 3.64
N SER A 229 2.57 24.21 2.81
CA SER A 229 1.30 23.96 2.12
C SER A 229 0.22 23.32 3.00
N ASP A 230 -1.01 23.19 2.50
CA ASP A 230 -2.09 22.45 3.20
C ASP A 230 -2.19 20.97 2.77
N ALA A 231 -1.29 20.51 1.90
CA ALA A 231 -1.19 19.11 1.48
C ALA A 231 -0.37 18.27 2.47
N ASN A 232 -0.43 16.95 2.33
CA ASN A 232 0.54 16.07 2.97
C ASN A 232 1.83 16.04 2.14
N ASP A 233 2.95 16.29 2.80
CA ASP A 233 4.29 16.28 2.25
C ASP A 233 5.06 15.05 2.74
N TRP A 234 5.75 14.37 1.83
CA TRP A 234 6.29 13.04 2.06
C TRP A 234 7.77 12.90 1.75
N GLU A 235 8.42 12.02 2.53
CA GLU A 235 9.76 11.47 2.27
C GLU A 235 10.81 12.53 1.88
N PRO A 236 11.28 13.34 2.84
CA PRO A 236 12.27 14.35 2.54
C PRO A 236 13.62 13.71 2.21
N ALA A 237 14.39 14.38 1.35
CA ALA A 237 15.81 14.12 1.13
C ALA A 237 16.60 15.42 1.29
N VAL A 238 17.86 15.33 1.71
CA VAL A 238 18.73 16.49 1.97
C VAL A 238 20.14 16.28 1.45
N ALA A 239 20.70 17.32 0.83
CA ALA A 239 22.12 17.43 0.50
C ALA A 239 22.60 18.86 0.75
N LEU A 240 23.91 19.04 0.98
CA LEU A 240 24.48 20.36 1.24
C LEU A 240 25.25 20.86 0.00
N ASP A 241 25.15 22.15 -0.28
CA ASP A 241 26.04 22.81 -1.24
C ASP A 241 27.39 23.19 -0.62
N SER A 242 28.30 23.72 -1.44
CA SER A 242 29.66 24.10 -1.02
C SER A 242 29.69 25.19 0.06
N ALA A 243 28.59 25.93 0.26
CA ALA A 243 28.44 26.92 1.31
C ALA A 243 27.77 26.36 2.58
N GLY A 244 27.48 25.06 2.61
CA GLY A 244 26.82 24.38 3.72
C GLY A 244 25.31 24.65 3.79
N ARG A 245 24.70 25.26 2.77
CA ARG A 245 23.24 25.44 2.70
C ARG A 245 22.61 24.11 2.31
N ALA A 246 21.54 23.75 3.00
CA ALA A 246 20.81 22.52 2.76
C ALA A 246 19.82 22.71 1.61
N TRP A 247 19.82 21.78 0.67
CA TRP A 247 18.82 21.62 -0.38
C TRP A 247 17.94 20.43 -0.02
N ILE A 248 16.65 20.71 0.17
CA ILE A 248 15.69 19.76 0.71
C ILE A 248 14.61 19.52 -0.33
N SER A 249 14.47 18.28 -0.79
CA SER A 249 13.40 17.87 -1.70
C SER A 249 12.39 16.99 -0.99
N TRP A 250 11.12 17.08 -1.37
CA TRP A 250 10.05 16.19 -0.92
C TRP A 250 9.02 16.06 -2.05
N ASP A 251 8.13 15.08 -1.94
CA ASP A 251 6.95 15.01 -2.81
C ASP A 251 5.69 15.42 -2.05
N SER A 252 4.71 16.01 -2.75
CA SER A 252 3.52 16.59 -2.13
C SER A 252 2.28 16.45 -3.01
N TYR A 253 1.12 16.20 -2.38
CA TYR A 253 -0.14 15.95 -3.08
C TYR A 253 -0.94 17.23 -3.32
N HIS A 254 -0.73 17.87 -4.48
CA HIS A 254 -1.37 19.12 -4.86
C HIS A 254 -2.33 18.94 -6.03
N GLY A 255 -3.53 19.53 -5.92
CA GLY A 255 -4.49 19.60 -7.03
C GLY A 255 -4.86 18.24 -7.66
N GLY A 256 -4.75 17.15 -6.90
CA GLY A 256 -5.11 15.81 -7.33
C GLY A 256 -3.97 14.92 -7.83
N SER A 257 -2.71 15.40 -7.85
CA SER A 257 -1.52 14.62 -8.23
C SER A 257 -0.35 14.86 -7.26
N TYR A 258 0.68 14.00 -7.31
CA TYR A 258 1.94 14.25 -6.62
C TYR A 258 2.93 14.98 -7.52
N ASP A 259 3.60 15.98 -6.95
CA ASP A 259 4.73 16.65 -7.56
C ASP A 259 5.90 16.73 -6.58
N VAL A 260 7.13 16.80 -7.12
CA VAL A 260 8.35 17.00 -6.34
C VAL A 260 8.63 18.48 -6.18
N PHE A 261 8.95 18.88 -4.96
CA PHE A 261 9.31 20.25 -4.58
C PHE A 261 10.73 20.30 -4.04
N LEU A 262 11.30 21.50 -4.07
CA LEU A 262 12.63 21.79 -3.55
C LEU A 262 12.60 23.13 -2.80
N ALA A 263 13.22 23.17 -1.63
CA ALA A 263 13.54 24.41 -0.94
C ALA A 263 14.98 24.37 -0.42
N SER A 264 15.55 25.54 -0.16
CA SER A 264 16.85 25.65 0.49
C SER A 264 16.69 26.17 1.92
N PHE A 265 17.57 25.73 2.81
CA PHE A 265 17.57 26.06 4.24
C PHE A 265 18.98 26.43 4.71
N ASP A 266 19.13 27.60 5.33
CA ASP A 266 20.42 28.14 5.77
C ASP A 266 20.77 27.82 7.24
N GLY A 267 19.92 27.03 7.91
CA GLY A 267 20.01 26.76 9.35
C GLY A 267 19.09 27.61 10.22
N LYS A 268 18.43 28.63 9.66
CA LYS A 268 17.49 29.52 10.34
C LYS A 268 16.21 29.74 9.57
N GLU A 269 16.29 29.94 8.27
CA GLU A 269 15.16 30.24 7.40
C GLU A 269 15.19 29.36 6.15
N ALA A 270 13.99 29.00 5.67
CA ALA A 270 13.80 28.29 4.41
C ALA A 270 13.37 29.28 3.32
N THR A 271 13.77 29.03 2.08
CA THR A 271 13.20 29.72 0.92
C THR A 271 11.81 29.22 0.61
N ASP A 272 11.02 30.01 -0.13
CA ASP A 272 9.78 29.50 -0.73
C ASP A 272 10.07 28.25 -1.59
N PRO A 273 9.26 27.19 -1.50
CA PRO A 273 9.43 26.01 -2.33
C PRO A 273 9.30 26.33 -3.82
N VAL A 274 10.11 25.64 -4.63
CA VAL A 274 9.96 25.61 -6.09
C VAL A 274 9.56 24.21 -6.53
N ALA A 275 8.63 24.12 -7.47
CA ALA A 275 8.26 22.87 -8.09
C ALA A 275 9.40 22.37 -9.00
N ILE A 276 9.67 21.07 -8.95
CA ILE A 276 10.64 20.35 -9.79
C ILE A 276 9.92 19.56 -10.88
N THR A 277 8.72 19.06 -10.57
CA THR A 277 7.77 18.45 -11.51
C THR A 277 6.48 19.26 -11.53
N SER A 278 5.69 19.10 -12.59
CA SER A 278 4.37 19.76 -12.75
C SER A 278 3.52 19.06 -13.81
N SER A 279 3.66 17.74 -13.91
CA SER A 279 3.07 16.96 -15.00
C SER A 279 1.76 16.30 -14.57
N PRO A 280 0.92 15.82 -15.49
CA PRO A 280 -0.24 15.02 -15.11
C PRO A 280 0.12 13.69 -14.43
N ASN A 281 1.34 13.17 -14.63
CA ASN A 281 1.85 12.01 -13.92
C ASN A 281 2.15 12.37 -12.46
N ALA A 282 1.99 11.41 -11.56
CA ALA A 282 2.34 11.61 -10.15
C ALA A 282 3.82 11.25 -9.90
N SER A 283 4.59 12.15 -9.29
CA SER A 283 6.02 11.99 -9.01
C SER A 283 6.31 11.81 -7.51
N PHE A 284 7.12 10.83 -7.14
CA PHE A 284 7.32 10.36 -5.76
C PHE A 284 8.79 10.08 -5.43
N HIS A 285 9.05 9.80 -4.14
CA HIS A 285 10.27 9.12 -3.66
C HIS A 285 11.56 9.83 -4.08
N THR A 286 11.62 11.13 -3.79
CA THR A 286 12.73 11.96 -4.23
C THR A 286 14.04 11.62 -3.52
N SER A 287 15.16 11.71 -4.22
CA SER A 287 16.51 11.79 -3.66
C SER A 287 17.26 12.98 -4.23
N VAL A 288 18.19 13.53 -3.45
CA VAL A 288 18.92 14.75 -3.81
C VAL A 288 20.43 14.57 -3.62
N ALA A 289 21.20 15.10 -4.56
CA ALA A 289 22.64 15.25 -4.46
C ALA A 289 23.07 16.62 -4.99
N VAL A 290 24.17 17.17 -4.47
CA VAL A 290 24.77 18.41 -4.99
C VAL A 290 26.11 18.07 -5.60
N ASP A 291 26.35 18.55 -6.82
CA ASP A 291 27.63 18.34 -7.49
C ASP A 291 28.67 19.42 -7.12
N GLN A 292 29.91 19.23 -7.60
CA GLN A 292 31.04 20.12 -7.33
C GLN A 292 30.88 21.55 -7.86
N THR A 293 29.81 21.83 -8.63
CA THR A 293 29.47 23.14 -9.17
C THR A 293 28.20 23.73 -8.55
N ASP A 294 27.75 23.17 -7.41
CA ASP A 294 26.53 23.55 -6.69
C ASP A 294 25.24 23.42 -7.52
N ARG A 295 25.22 22.52 -8.51
CA ARG A 295 23.97 22.12 -9.16
C ARG A 295 23.31 21.04 -8.31
N VAL A 296 22.00 21.22 -8.08
CA VAL A 296 21.20 20.29 -7.28
C VAL A 296 20.57 19.27 -8.20
N TRP A 297 20.95 18.01 -8.06
CA TRP A 297 20.42 16.88 -8.82
C TRP A 297 19.33 16.20 -8.00
N ILE A 298 18.16 16.02 -8.60
CA ILE A 298 16.98 15.42 -7.97
C ILE A 298 16.53 14.23 -8.81
N ALA A 299 16.46 13.04 -8.22
CA ALA A 299 15.89 11.87 -8.85
C ALA A 299 14.57 11.50 -8.17
N PHE A 300 13.61 10.96 -8.93
CA PHE A 300 12.28 10.60 -8.46
C PHE A 300 11.72 9.49 -9.35
N ASP A 301 10.68 8.79 -8.89
CA ASP A 301 9.89 7.90 -9.74
C ASP A 301 8.51 8.47 -10.04
N GLU A 302 7.93 8.05 -11.17
CA GLU A 302 6.66 8.54 -11.68
C GLU A 302 5.67 7.40 -11.90
N ALA A 303 4.44 7.57 -11.43
CA ALA A 303 3.30 6.76 -11.82
C ALA A 303 2.50 7.44 -12.95
N GLY A 304 1.46 6.77 -13.45
CA GLY A 304 0.54 7.37 -14.42
C GLY A 304 -0.28 8.54 -13.85
N PRO A 305 -1.04 9.24 -14.71
CA PRO A 305 -1.99 10.24 -14.24
C PRO A 305 -3.11 9.60 -13.41
N ASN A 306 -3.81 10.42 -12.62
CA ASN A 306 -4.92 9.97 -11.77
C ASN A 306 -4.52 8.84 -10.79
N TRP A 307 -3.27 8.83 -10.34
CA TRP A 307 -2.79 7.84 -9.39
C TRP A 307 -3.68 7.80 -8.12
N GLY A 308 -4.16 6.61 -7.79
CA GLY A 308 -5.03 6.39 -6.64
C GLY A 308 -6.48 6.87 -6.79
N LYS A 309 -6.91 7.28 -7.99
CA LYS A 309 -8.31 7.65 -8.29
C LYS A 309 -9.13 6.46 -8.76
N ASP A 310 -10.35 6.72 -9.20
CA ASP A 310 -11.39 5.75 -9.55
C ASP A 310 -10.88 4.70 -10.53
N PHE A 311 -10.63 3.51 -9.99
CA PHE A 311 -10.15 2.38 -10.78
C PHE A 311 -10.62 1.04 -10.22
N SER A 312 -11.20 0.25 -11.12
CA SER A 312 -11.58 -1.14 -10.93
C SER A 312 -11.80 -1.82 -12.30
N THR A 313 -11.94 -3.14 -12.34
CA THR A 313 -12.33 -3.83 -13.59
C THR A 313 -13.73 -3.48 -14.10
N SER A 314 -14.59 -2.89 -13.26
CA SER A 314 -16.00 -2.66 -13.60
C SER A 314 -16.26 -1.20 -14.01
N SER A 315 -15.55 -0.26 -13.39
CA SER A 315 -15.60 1.17 -13.69
C SER A 315 -14.26 1.82 -13.35
N SER A 316 -13.80 2.74 -14.19
CA SER A 316 -12.55 3.49 -14.01
C SER A 316 -12.65 4.83 -14.73
N ALA A 317 -12.09 5.88 -14.12
CA ALA A 317 -11.88 7.14 -14.82
C ALA A 317 -10.77 7.00 -15.89
N ASP A 318 -10.83 7.84 -16.93
CA ASP A 318 -9.83 7.82 -18.00
C ASP A 318 -8.41 8.03 -17.44
N GLY A 319 -7.51 7.10 -17.74
CA GLY A 319 -6.11 7.15 -17.32
C GLY A 319 -5.83 6.59 -15.92
N SER A 320 -6.85 6.30 -15.11
CA SER A 320 -6.67 5.68 -13.79
C SER A 320 -6.22 4.22 -13.91
N GLU A 321 -5.34 3.80 -13.00
CA GLU A 321 -4.82 2.44 -12.89
C GLU A 321 -4.58 2.08 -11.42
N GLY A 322 -4.27 0.80 -11.13
CA GLY A 322 -3.88 0.38 -9.79
C GLY A 322 -2.60 1.08 -9.29
N LEU A 323 -2.43 1.15 -7.97
CA LEU A 323 -1.38 1.93 -7.29
C LEU A 323 0.04 1.63 -7.79
N HIS A 324 0.34 0.39 -8.17
CA HIS A 324 1.63 0.00 -8.73
C HIS A 324 1.50 -0.53 -10.17
N ALA A 325 0.60 0.04 -10.96
CA ALA A 325 0.45 -0.34 -12.35
C ALA A 325 1.68 0.01 -13.20
N ARG A 326 2.43 1.06 -12.88
CA ARG A 326 3.68 1.45 -13.54
C ARG A 326 4.52 2.38 -12.65
N ARG A 327 5.84 2.34 -12.86
CA ARG A 327 6.85 3.23 -12.30
C ARG A 327 7.99 3.47 -13.30
N SER A 328 8.36 4.73 -13.49
CA SER A 328 9.52 5.15 -14.30
C SER A 328 10.38 6.14 -13.55
N VAL A 329 11.70 6.10 -13.76
CA VAL A 329 12.65 7.00 -13.09
C VAL A 329 12.87 8.28 -13.89
N GLY A 330 12.80 9.42 -13.22
CA GLY A 330 13.14 10.75 -13.75
C GLY A 330 14.32 11.38 -13.00
N VAL A 331 15.00 12.32 -13.68
CA VAL A 331 16.04 13.18 -13.08
C VAL A 331 15.85 14.62 -13.52
N ARG A 332 15.95 15.54 -12.57
CA ARG A 332 15.93 16.99 -12.77
C ARG A 332 17.13 17.63 -12.09
N ILE A 333 17.54 18.77 -12.61
CA ILE A 333 18.64 19.56 -12.06
C ILE A 333 18.13 20.98 -11.82
N HIS A 334 18.20 21.44 -10.58
CA HIS A 334 17.97 22.85 -10.26
C HIS A 334 19.30 23.60 -10.25
N ALA A 335 19.41 24.61 -11.13
CA ALA A 335 20.59 25.46 -11.25
C ALA A 335 20.20 26.87 -11.71
N HIS A 336 20.76 27.89 -11.04
CA HIS A 336 20.53 29.30 -11.37
C HIS A 336 19.03 29.70 -11.45
N GLY A 337 18.20 29.16 -10.55
CA GLY A 337 16.75 29.44 -10.49
C GLY A 337 15.94 28.84 -11.64
N ARG A 338 16.47 27.82 -12.32
CA ARG A 338 15.82 27.10 -13.42
C ARG A 338 15.97 25.60 -13.24
N VAL A 339 15.06 24.86 -13.87
CA VAL A 339 15.06 23.41 -13.89
C VAL A 339 15.55 22.91 -15.25
N TYR A 340 16.38 21.88 -15.21
CA TYR A 340 16.92 21.19 -16.37
C TYR A 340 16.72 19.68 -16.23
N GLU A 341 16.94 18.95 -17.31
CA GLU A 341 17.00 17.49 -17.34
C GLU A 341 18.23 17.01 -18.13
N PRO A 342 18.80 15.85 -17.76
CA PRO A 342 19.82 15.18 -18.56
C PRO A 342 19.16 14.33 -19.65
N ALA A 343 19.91 13.41 -20.26
CA ALA A 343 19.31 12.32 -21.05
C ALA A 343 18.26 11.55 -20.22
N THR A 344 17.22 11.05 -20.88
CA THR A 344 16.14 10.27 -20.24
C THR A 344 16.68 8.95 -19.68
N VAL A 345 16.40 8.65 -18.40
CA VAL A 345 16.87 7.41 -17.75
C VAL A 345 16.26 6.17 -18.40
N SER A 346 14.97 6.22 -18.73
CA SER A 346 14.24 5.10 -19.32
C SER A 346 14.78 4.64 -20.69
N ASP A 347 15.55 5.47 -21.40
CA ASP A 347 16.21 5.07 -22.64
C ASP A 347 17.25 3.95 -22.42
N ALA A 348 17.74 3.77 -21.18
CA ALA A 348 18.65 2.69 -20.81
C ALA A 348 17.92 1.40 -20.36
N PHE A 349 16.60 1.44 -20.21
CA PHE A 349 15.82 0.31 -19.70
C PHE A 349 15.25 -0.54 -20.83
N THR A 350 15.06 -1.83 -20.55
CA THR A 350 14.50 -2.78 -21.50
C THR A 350 13.55 -3.76 -20.80
N GLY A 351 12.59 -4.31 -21.54
CA GLY A 351 11.71 -5.36 -21.02
C GLY A 351 10.88 -4.88 -19.85
N ARG A 352 10.76 -5.69 -18.78
CA ARG A 352 9.96 -5.30 -17.60
C ARG A 352 10.47 -4.04 -16.88
N MET A 353 11.74 -3.68 -17.01
CA MET A 353 12.32 -2.52 -16.34
C MET A 353 11.83 -1.19 -16.91
N GLU A 354 11.30 -1.17 -18.13
CA GLU A 354 10.66 0.02 -18.72
C GLU A 354 9.41 0.46 -17.94
N ARG A 355 8.79 -0.47 -17.19
CA ARG A 355 7.52 -0.24 -16.49
C ARG A 355 7.63 -0.29 -14.96
N PHE A 356 8.68 -0.86 -14.41
CA PHE A 356 8.79 -1.12 -12.97
C PHE A 356 10.18 -0.78 -12.46
N ALA A 357 10.63 0.45 -12.70
CA ALA A 357 11.85 1.00 -12.12
C ALA A 357 11.49 2.18 -11.22
N GLU A 358 11.91 2.14 -9.96
CA GLU A 358 11.42 3.03 -8.90
C GLU A 358 12.41 3.22 -7.75
N LEU A 359 12.06 4.04 -6.76
CA LEU A 359 12.86 4.32 -5.57
C LEU A 359 14.31 4.73 -5.89
N PRO A 360 14.53 5.74 -6.75
CA PRO A 360 15.87 6.11 -7.17
C PRO A 360 16.63 6.89 -6.10
N THR A 361 17.87 6.47 -5.84
CA THR A 361 18.85 7.21 -5.04
C THR A 361 19.98 7.69 -5.95
N ILE A 362 20.18 9.01 -6.01
CA ILE A 362 21.23 9.64 -6.81
C ILE A 362 22.49 9.95 -5.99
N ALA A 363 23.67 9.70 -6.56
CA ALA A 363 24.97 10.14 -6.08
C ALA A 363 25.79 10.76 -7.22
N ILE A 364 26.71 11.65 -6.88
CA ILE A 364 27.70 12.19 -7.83
C ILE A 364 29.06 11.57 -7.47
N ASP A 365 29.63 10.76 -8.34
CA ASP A 365 30.91 10.10 -8.06
C ASP A 365 32.08 11.09 -7.94
N GLY A 366 33.26 10.61 -7.53
CA GLY A 366 34.45 11.47 -7.37
C GLY A 366 34.93 12.16 -8.66
N ASN A 367 34.47 11.72 -9.83
CA ASN A 367 34.77 12.33 -11.12
C ASN A 367 33.68 13.32 -11.58
N GLY A 368 32.61 13.51 -10.80
CA GLY A 368 31.48 14.36 -11.16
C GLY A 368 30.39 13.65 -11.97
N THR A 369 30.38 12.32 -11.99
CA THR A 369 29.46 11.50 -12.78
C THR A 369 28.22 11.12 -11.96
N PRO A 370 27.00 11.48 -12.41
CA PRO A 370 25.78 11.03 -11.75
C PRO A 370 25.61 9.51 -11.85
N THR A 371 25.34 8.88 -10.71
CA THR A 371 25.03 7.46 -10.56
C THR A 371 23.67 7.34 -9.89
N LEU A 372 22.80 6.50 -10.45
CA LEU A 372 21.52 6.12 -9.86
C LEU A 372 21.59 4.68 -9.36
N VAL A 373 21.13 4.48 -8.14
CA VAL A 373 20.70 3.17 -7.63
C VAL A 373 19.18 3.19 -7.61
N PHE A 374 18.52 2.15 -8.13
CA PHE A 374 17.07 2.07 -8.19
C PHE A 374 16.60 0.63 -8.00
N ARG A 375 15.30 0.46 -7.72
CA ARG A 375 14.68 -0.84 -7.50
C ARG A 375 13.89 -1.27 -8.73
N HIS A 376 13.87 -2.57 -9.02
CA HIS A 376 13.12 -3.13 -10.14
C HIS A 376 12.47 -4.47 -9.81
N TRP A 377 11.22 -4.65 -10.24
CA TRP A 377 10.45 -5.89 -10.11
C TRP A 377 10.90 -6.98 -11.09
N THR A 378 11.63 -7.99 -10.60
CA THR A 378 12.28 -9.00 -11.45
C THR A 378 11.51 -10.31 -11.58
N ILE A 379 10.76 -10.75 -10.57
CA ILE A 379 10.02 -12.03 -10.62
C ILE A 379 8.58 -11.82 -10.20
N ALA A 380 7.67 -12.06 -11.14
CA ALA A 380 6.26 -11.78 -10.93
C ALA A 380 5.52 -12.87 -10.13
N LYS A 381 5.86 -14.15 -10.31
CA LYS A 381 5.18 -15.26 -9.63
C LYS A 381 6.11 -16.46 -9.42
N PRO A 382 5.92 -17.25 -8.34
CA PRO A 382 4.99 -17.03 -7.21
C PRO A 382 5.43 -16.01 -6.14
N HIS A 383 6.60 -15.38 -6.28
CA HIS A 383 7.35 -14.85 -5.13
C HIS A 383 7.57 -13.34 -5.10
N GLU A 384 6.99 -12.58 -6.03
CA GLU A 384 7.05 -11.10 -6.09
C GLU A 384 8.37 -10.51 -5.58
N MET A 385 9.43 -10.65 -6.38
CA MET A 385 10.78 -10.25 -5.98
C MET A 385 11.23 -9.01 -6.71
N TYR A 386 11.80 -8.08 -5.94
CA TYR A 386 12.45 -6.87 -6.41
C TYR A 386 13.95 -6.95 -6.14
N HIS A 387 14.75 -6.32 -7.00
CA HIS A 387 16.21 -6.22 -6.85
C HIS A 387 16.68 -4.79 -7.00
N PHE A 388 17.86 -4.48 -6.47
CA PHE A 388 18.53 -3.21 -6.71
C PHE A 388 19.39 -3.28 -7.96
N TYR A 389 19.37 -2.20 -8.73
CA TYR A 389 20.16 -1.99 -9.92
C TYR A 389 20.89 -0.66 -9.83
N ALA A 390 21.96 -0.53 -10.61
CA ALA A 390 22.65 0.74 -10.75
C ALA A 390 22.93 1.09 -12.21
N THR A 391 22.82 2.37 -12.53
CA THR A 391 23.18 2.96 -13.83
C THR A 391 23.91 4.28 -13.60
N ARG A 392 24.73 4.70 -14.56
CA ARG A 392 25.43 5.97 -14.52
C ARG A 392 25.17 6.79 -15.78
N LEU A 393 25.29 8.09 -15.66
CA LEU A 393 25.16 9.01 -16.80
C LEU A 393 26.52 9.37 -17.38
N ASP A 394 26.71 9.17 -18.68
CA ASP A 394 27.84 9.74 -19.41
C ASP A 394 27.38 10.57 -20.62
N ALA A 395 28.33 11.08 -21.43
CA ALA A 395 28.01 11.92 -22.59
C ALA A 395 27.17 11.21 -23.68
N SER A 396 27.09 9.87 -23.67
CA SER A 396 26.24 9.08 -24.58
C SER A 396 24.85 8.77 -24.01
N GLY A 397 24.59 9.11 -22.75
CA GLY A 397 23.35 8.83 -22.04
C GLY A 397 23.56 7.97 -20.81
N TRP A 398 22.47 7.40 -20.30
CA TRP A 398 22.52 6.46 -19.19
C TRP A 398 23.04 5.10 -19.64
N SER A 399 23.93 4.51 -18.86
CA SER A 399 24.49 3.18 -19.15
C SER A 399 23.44 2.08 -18.96
N GLN A 400 23.65 0.95 -19.63
CA GLN A 400 22.86 -0.25 -19.34
C GLN A 400 22.96 -0.63 -17.85
N PRO A 401 21.86 -1.00 -17.17
CA PRO A 401 21.85 -1.27 -15.74
C PRO A 401 22.66 -2.50 -15.32
N TRP A 402 23.28 -2.43 -14.14
CA TRP A 402 23.95 -3.53 -13.45
C TRP A 402 23.10 -4.02 -12.29
N LEU A 403 22.94 -5.32 -12.13
CA LEU A 403 22.27 -5.92 -10.97
C LEU A 403 23.21 -5.86 -9.77
N LEU A 404 22.72 -5.43 -8.61
CA LEU A 404 23.47 -5.57 -7.36
C LEU A 404 23.18 -6.96 -6.79
N GLU A 405 24.21 -7.76 -6.55
CA GLU A 405 24.04 -9.12 -6.02
C GLU A 405 23.36 -9.13 -4.64
N ASN A 406 22.75 -10.25 -4.26
CA ASN A 406 22.13 -10.42 -2.94
C ASN A 406 21.14 -9.31 -2.59
N SER A 407 20.32 -8.83 -3.55
CA SER A 407 19.44 -7.68 -3.37
C SER A 407 17.94 -7.99 -3.43
N SER A 408 17.55 -9.27 -3.34
CA SER A 408 16.15 -9.68 -3.39
C SER A 408 15.33 -9.20 -2.19
N GLY A 409 14.09 -8.78 -2.44
CA GLY A 409 13.08 -8.60 -1.41
C GLY A 409 11.83 -7.86 -1.85
N ARG A 410 11.16 -7.16 -0.92
CA ARG A 410 9.88 -6.42 -1.11
C ARG A 410 10.07 -5.05 -1.76
N ASN A 411 9.08 -4.47 -2.42
CA ASN A 411 9.21 -3.15 -3.08
C ASN A 411 9.76 -2.07 -2.11
N SER A 412 9.20 -1.95 -0.91
CA SER A 412 9.44 -0.87 0.06
C SER A 412 10.88 -0.76 0.63
N GLN A 413 11.80 -1.66 0.30
CA GLN A 413 13.20 -1.54 0.76
C GLN A 413 13.92 -0.40 0.04
N ARG A 414 14.62 0.44 0.80
CA ARG A 414 15.41 1.58 0.29
C ARG A 414 16.90 1.24 0.23
N ALA A 415 17.61 1.87 -0.70
CA ALA A 415 19.07 1.88 -0.71
C ALA A 415 19.58 3.25 -0.24
N SER A 416 20.73 3.26 0.44
CA SER A 416 21.49 4.47 0.73
C SER A 416 22.84 4.42 0.03
N VAL A 417 23.35 5.58 -0.34
CA VAL A 417 24.61 5.70 -1.08
C VAL A 417 25.59 6.63 -0.36
N ALA A 418 26.87 6.31 -0.43
CA ALA A 418 27.95 7.18 0.04
C ALA A 418 29.13 7.14 -0.94
N ILE A 419 29.81 8.27 -1.08
CA ILE A 419 30.99 8.38 -1.95
C ILE A 419 32.23 8.21 -1.07
N ALA A 420 32.99 7.14 -1.27
CA ALA A 420 34.25 6.93 -0.56
C ALA A 420 35.34 7.88 -1.09
N ASN A 421 36.44 8.01 -0.36
CA ASN A 421 37.56 8.91 -0.70
C ASN A 421 38.25 8.61 -2.03
N ASP A 422 38.16 7.38 -2.51
CA ASP A 422 38.64 6.96 -3.83
C ASP A 422 37.69 7.38 -4.96
N GLY A 423 36.56 8.02 -4.62
CA GLY A 423 35.53 8.47 -5.54
C GLY A 423 34.50 7.39 -5.89
N VAL A 424 34.60 6.19 -5.33
CA VAL A 424 33.68 5.08 -5.61
C VAL A 424 32.36 5.27 -4.86
N VAL A 425 31.25 5.09 -5.56
CA VAL A 425 29.91 5.09 -4.95
C VAL A 425 29.70 3.73 -4.29
N ASN A 426 29.35 3.75 -3.01
CA ASN A 426 29.01 2.59 -2.21
C ASN A 426 27.51 2.56 -2.00
N ALA A 427 26.84 1.48 -2.38
CA ALA A 427 25.40 1.29 -2.18
C ALA A 427 25.17 0.28 -1.06
N ILE A 428 24.44 0.68 -0.01
CA ILE A 428 24.01 -0.21 1.06
C ILE A 428 22.50 -0.48 0.95
N TYR A 429 22.11 -1.73 1.17
CA TYR A 429 20.71 -2.16 1.06
C TYR A 429 20.45 -3.43 1.87
N SER A 430 19.18 -3.72 2.14
CA SER A 430 18.76 -4.97 2.77
C SER A 430 18.24 -5.98 1.75
N SER A 431 18.27 -7.25 2.12
CA SER A 431 17.82 -8.36 1.27
C SER A 431 17.37 -9.55 2.10
N ASP A 432 16.29 -10.21 1.67
CA ASP A 432 15.81 -11.45 2.28
C ASP A 432 16.36 -12.72 1.62
N LEU A 433 17.23 -12.56 0.62
CA LEU A 433 17.89 -13.64 -0.12
C LEU A 433 16.92 -14.66 -0.73
N ARG A 434 15.65 -14.29 -0.95
CA ARG A 434 14.72 -15.13 -1.70
C ARG A 434 15.26 -15.36 -3.11
N ALA A 435 15.11 -16.59 -3.56
CA ALA A 435 15.36 -17.02 -4.92
C ALA A 435 14.37 -18.14 -5.26
N PRO A 436 14.12 -18.46 -6.55
CA PRO A 436 13.18 -19.52 -6.94
C PRO A 436 13.43 -20.89 -6.28
N ASP A 437 14.67 -21.19 -5.91
CA ASP A 437 15.11 -22.41 -5.23
C ASP A 437 15.34 -22.22 -3.71
N ASN A 438 15.29 -20.98 -3.21
CA ASN A 438 15.46 -20.62 -1.81
C ASN A 438 14.23 -19.86 -1.27
N LEU A 439 13.23 -20.62 -0.84
CA LEU A 439 11.94 -20.11 -0.37
C LEU A 439 11.60 -20.63 1.03
N PRO A 440 10.76 -19.90 1.80
CA PRO A 440 10.24 -20.39 3.08
C PRO A 440 9.54 -21.75 2.93
N LYS A 441 9.85 -22.67 3.85
CA LYS A 441 9.35 -24.07 3.79
C LYS A 441 8.32 -24.42 4.87
N ASP A 442 8.20 -23.62 5.92
CA ASP A 442 7.26 -23.81 7.04
C ASP A 442 6.93 -22.49 7.76
N GLN A 443 6.18 -22.59 8.86
CA GLN A 443 5.66 -21.45 9.64
C GLN A 443 6.75 -20.67 10.39
N GLU A 444 7.86 -21.30 10.74
CA GLU A 444 8.90 -20.73 11.62
C GLU A 444 10.07 -20.13 10.82
N HIS A 445 10.18 -20.46 9.52
CA HIS A 445 11.13 -19.80 8.62
C HIS A 445 10.60 -18.43 8.20
N ALA A 446 10.82 -17.42 9.06
CA ALA A 446 10.67 -16.02 8.69
C ALA A 446 11.54 -15.68 7.48
N LEU A 447 11.08 -14.75 6.64
CA LEU A 447 11.99 -14.07 5.72
C LEU A 447 13.03 -13.33 6.55
N HIS A 448 14.30 -13.65 6.29
CA HIS A 448 15.42 -13.22 7.09
C HIS A 448 16.22 -12.18 6.33
N TYR A 449 16.08 -10.92 6.75
CA TYR A 449 16.70 -9.79 6.08
C TYR A 449 18.12 -9.59 6.59
N ASN A 450 19.07 -9.33 5.69
CA ASN A 450 20.42 -8.94 6.05
C ASN A 450 20.85 -7.73 5.21
N VAL A 451 21.80 -6.96 5.74
CA VAL A 451 22.32 -5.76 5.09
C VAL A 451 23.57 -6.11 4.28
N PHE A 452 23.64 -5.61 3.06
CA PHE A 452 24.72 -5.81 2.09
C PHE A 452 25.23 -4.46 1.57
N LEU A 453 26.49 -4.45 1.13
CA LEU A 453 27.17 -3.33 0.50
C LEU A 453 27.70 -3.76 -0.87
N ALA A 454 27.36 -3.02 -1.93
CA ALA A 454 27.99 -3.13 -3.25
C ALA A 454 28.84 -1.88 -3.55
N GLU A 455 30.02 -2.10 -4.12
CA GLU A 455 30.93 -1.04 -4.58
C GLU A 455 30.75 -0.81 -6.08
N LEU A 456 30.25 0.37 -6.46
CA LEU A 456 29.86 0.67 -7.83
C LEU A 456 31.06 1.18 -8.64
N THR A 457 31.89 0.24 -9.10
CA THR A 457 33.11 0.53 -9.87
C THR A 457 32.83 0.59 -11.37
N PHE A 458 32.12 1.63 -11.80
CA PHE A 458 31.90 1.81 -13.23
C PHE A 458 33.17 2.34 -13.91
N GLY A 459 33.85 1.54 -14.73
CA GLY A 459 35.08 1.99 -15.42
C GLY A 459 34.82 3.10 -16.46
N GLY A 460 35.72 4.08 -16.62
CA GLY A 460 35.67 5.10 -17.69
C GLY A 460 35.69 6.55 -17.16
N PRO A 461 36.13 7.53 -17.97
CA PRO A 461 36.27 8.91 -17.54
C PRO A 461 34.92 9.66 -17.51
N ALA A 462 34.77 10.59 -16.56
CA ALA A 462 33.70 11.57 -16.58
C ALA A 462 33.72 12.39 -17.88
N ARG A 463 32.54 12.75 -18.36
CA ARG A 463 32.36 13.60 -19.55
C ARG A 463 31.25 14.61 -19.30
N ASP A 464 31.35 15.77 -19.95
CA ASP A 464 30.33 16.81 -19.87
C ASP A 464 28.95 16.27 -20.28
N VAL A 465 27.98 16.44 -19.39
CA VAL A 465 26.58 16.07 -19.61
C VAL A 465 25.84 17.25 -20.25
N ILE A 466 25.09 16.97 -21.31
CA ILE A 466 24.20 17.95 -21.93
C ILE A 466 22.93 18.07 -21.09
N LEU A 467 22.58 19.30 -20.71
CA LEU A 467 21.38 19.62 -19.95
C LEU A 467 20.38 20.41 -20.82
N SER A 468 19.12 19.99 -20.79
CA SER A 468 18.01 20.65 -21.48
C SER A 468 17.13 21.38 -20.48
N HIS A 469 16.72 22.62 -20.78
CA HIS A 469 15.83 23.37 -19.90
C HIS A 469 14.42 22.79 -19.89
N VAL A 470 13.85 22.60 -18.71
CA VAL A 470 12.48 22.10 -18.50
C VAL A 470 11.61 23.24 -17.96
N PRO A 471 10.58 23.69 -18.70
CA PRO A 471 9.61 24.62 -18.14
C PRO A 471 8.75 23.90 -17.11
N VAL A 472 8.78 24.38 -15.86
CA VAL A 472 7.88 23.91 -14.80
C VAL A 472 6.68 24.84 -14.74
N LEU A 473 5.49 24.25 -14.89
CA LEU A 473 4.23 24.99 -14.82
C LEU A 473 3.86 25.21 -13.33
N PRO A 474 3.11 26.28 -13.01
CA PRO A 474 2.53 26.42 -11.68
C PRO A 474 1.69 25.19 -11.35
N VAL A 475 2.01 24.55 -10.23
CA VAL A 475 1.21 23.45 -9.68
C VAL A 475 -0.07 24.04 -9.12
N SER A 476 -1.20 23.38 -9.37
CA SER A 476 -2.50 23.81 -8.84
C SER A 476 -2.51 23.76 -7.32
N GLU A 477 -2.80 24.90 -6.69
CA GLU A 477 -2.94 24.99 -5.24
C GLU A 477 -4.23 24.32 -4.75
N GLY A 478 -4.17 23.72 -3.56
CA GLY A 478 -5.34 23.32 -2.78
C GLY A 478 -5.43 21.82 -2.47
N PHE A 479 -5.76 21.54 -1.22
CA PHE A 479 -6.19 20.24 -0.71
C PHE A 479 -7.38 20.51 0.24
N GLU A 480 -8.60 20.14 -0.15
CA GLU A 480 -9.77 20.26 0.73
C GLU A 480 -10.07 18.90 1.35
N ARG A 481 -10.01 18.82 2.69
CA ARG A 481 -10.36 17.60 3.43
C ARG A 481 -11.87 17.37 3.41
N ARG A 482 -12.27 16.12 3.17
CA ARG A 482 -13.66 15.66 3.29
C ARG A 482 -14.19 15.99 4.69
N ARG A 483 -15.40 16.54 4.74
CA ARG A 483 -16.13 16.73 6.00
C ARG A 483 -16.82 15.43 6.41
N ARG A 484 -16.66 15.04 7.66
CA ARG A 484 -17.36 13.88 8.22
C ARG A 484 -18.86 14.16 8.35
N ALA A 485 -19.68 13.26 7.82
CA ALA A 485 -21.11 13.28 8.02
C ALA A 485 -21.47 12.95 9.47
N THR A 486 -22.61 13.47 9.95
CA THR A 486 -23.11 13.20 11.31
C THR A 486 -24.58 12.77 11.29
N MET A 487 -25.02 12.12 12.37
CA MET A 487 -26.44 11.86 12.65
C MET A 487 -26.71 11.88 14.17
N SER A 488 -27.99 11.97 14.54
CA SER A 488 -28.44 11.90 15.93
C SER A 488 -29.56 10.88 16.09
N LEU A 489 -29.57 10.18 17.22
CA LEU A 489 -30.62 9.25 17.62
C LEU A 489 -30.85 9.37 19.13
N GLY A 490 -31.99 9.94 19.53
CA GLY A 490 -32.21 10.39 20.89
C GLY A 490 -31.12 11.39 21.32
N ASP A 491 -30.48 11.13 22.47
CA ASP A 491 -29.40 11.95 23.02
C ASP A 491 -28.00 11.60 22.48
N LYS A 492 -27.90 10.58 21.61
CA LYS A 492 -26.61 10.16 21.04
C LYS A 492 -26.31 10.89 19.74
N HIS A 493 -25.05 11.25 19.58
CA HIS A 493 -24.50 11.84 18.37
C HIS A 493 -23.50 10.88 17.75
N TYR A 494 -23.60 10.67 16.44
CA TYR A 494 -22.71 9.81 15.69
C TYR A 494 -21.99 10.60 14.60
N THR A 495 -20.71 10.26 14.39
CA THR A 495 -19.89 10.74 13.28
C THR A 495 -19.58 9.57 12.36
N LEU A 496 -19.64 9.80 11.06
CA LEU A 496 -19.25 8.82 10.05
C LEU A 496 -17.73 8.82 9.89
N LEU A 497 -17.14 7.63 9.96
CA LEU A 497 -15.80 7.36 9.47
C LEU A 497 -15.90 6.50 8.20
N LEU A 498 -15.12 6.86 7.18
CA LEU A 498 -15.01 6.13 5.92
C LEU A 498 -13.62 5.50 5.80
N GLY A 499 -13.52 4.23 5.43
CA GLY A 499 -12.21 3.59 5.33
C GLY A 499 -12.21 2.25 4.60
N ASP A 500 -11.04 1.59 4.65
CA ASP A 500 -10.76 0.35 3.93
C ASP A 500 -9.79 -0.55 4.71
N CYS A 501 -10.18 -1.80 4.99
CA CYS A 501 -9.36 -2.76 5.75
C CYS A 501 -9.08 -4.05 4.96
N HIS A 502 -9.16 -4.02 3.63
CA HIS A 502 -8.80 -5.16 2.79
C HIS A 502 -7.93 -4.70 1.63
N ARG A 503 -6.65 -4.46 1.94
CA ARG A 503 -5.69 -3.91 0.99
C ARG A 503 -4.40 -4.71 1.00
N HIS A 504 -4.07 -5.30 -0.12
CA HIS A 504 -2.80 -6.00 -0.27
C HIS A 504 -1.66 -5.04 -0.59
N THR A 505 -0.45 -5.41 -0.22
CA THR A 505 0.75 -4.60 -0.41
C THR A 505 1.88 -5.40 -1.08
N ASP A 506 3.03 -4.76 -1.24
CA ASP A 506 4.29 -5.36 -1.67
C ASP A 506 4.84 -6.47 -0.74
N ILE A 507 4.33 -6.56 0.48
CA ILE A 507 4.61 -7.70 1.36
C ILE A 507 3.91 -8.93 0.80
N ARG A 508 2.61 -8.79 0.50
CA ARG A 508 1.86 -9.88 -0.08
C ARG A 508 0.54 -9.55 -0.80
N GLY A 509 0.66 -9.32 -2.12
CA GLY A 509 -0.44 -9.00 -3.03
C GLY A 509 -0.23 -9.46 -4.47
N HIS A 510 -0.83 -8.73 -5.41
CA HIS A 510 -0.53 -8.75 -6.83
C HIS A 510 0.26 -7.48 -7.17
N SER A 511 1.58 -7.51 -6.97
CA SER A 511 2.53 -6.39 -7.06
C SER A 511 2.56 -5.66 -8.42
N ASN A 512 1.83 -6.08 -9.45
CA ASN A 512 1.65 -5.29 -10.68
C ASN A 512 0.45 -4.33 -10.65
N VAL A 513 -0.30 -4.30 -9.55
CA VAL A 513 -1.46 -3.43 -9.34
C VAL A 513 -1.53 -2.94 -7.90
N ASP A 514 -1.15 -3.77 -6.93
CA ASP A 514 -1.09 -3.43 -5.50
C ASP A 514 0.15 -2.59 -5.21
N GLY A 515 -0.03 -1.52 -4.43
CA GLY A 515 1.04 -0.60 -4.02
C GLY A 515 1.95 -1.17 -2.94
N SER A 516 3.01 -0.42 -2.60
CA SER A 516 3.73 -0.67 -1.36
C SER A 516 2.87 -0.41 -0.11
N THR A 517 3.36 -0.84 1.07
CA THR A 517 2.71 -0.47 2.33
C THR A 517 2.62 1.06 2.50
N GLU A 518 3.64 1.81 2.06
CA GLU A 518 3.65 3.29 2.11
C GLU A 518 2.70 3.90 1.05
N ASP A 519 2.65 3.36 -0.17
CA ASP A 519 1.66 3.76 -1.19
C ASP A 519 0.22 3.61 -0.69
N THR A 520 -0.04 2.59 0.14
CA THR A 520 -1.36 2.36 0.74
C THR A 520 -1.75 3.52 1.66
N TYR A 521 -0.82 4.03 2.47
CA TYR A 521 -1.07 5.18 3.35
C TYR A 521 -1.13 6.50 2.57
N ARG A 522 -0.27 6.69 1.56
CA ARG A 522 -0.33 7.82 0.63
C ARG A 522 -1.71 7.92 -0.03
N TYR A 523 -2.18 6.83 -0.64
CA TYR A 523 -3.54 6.76 -1.18
C TYR A 523 -4.59 7.12 -0.12
N ALA A 524 -4.48 6.53 1.07
CA ALA A 524 -5.54 6.63 2.08
C ALA A 524 -5.65 8.07 2.58
N LEU A 525 -4.53 8.73 2.84
CA LEU A 525 -4.51 10.10 3.34
C LEU A 525 -4.83 11.12 2.23
N ASP A 526 -4.36 10.89 1.02
CA ASP A 526 -4.29 11.93 0.00
C ASP A 526 -5.29 11.72 -1.13
N ALA A 527 -5.18 10.61 -1.85
CA ALA A 527 -6.00 10.36 -3.03
C ALA A 527 -7.46 10.08 -2.69
N ALA A 528 -7.71 9.26 -1.66
CA ALA A 528 -9.06 8.84 -1.23
C ALA A 528 -9.55 9.54 0.05
N GLN A 529 -8.66 10.19 0.80
CA GLN A 529 -9.00 10.87 2.06
C GLN A 529 -9.82 9.99 3.02
N LEU A 530 -9.41 8.74 3.20
CA LEU A 530 -9.97 7.81 4.17
C LEU A 530 -9.70 8.30 5.60
N ASP A 531 -10.63 8.03 6.50
CA ASP A 531 -10.43 8.20 7.95
C ASP A 531 -9.60 7.06 8.56
N PHE A 532 -9.67 5.86 7.97
CA PHE A 532 -8.92 4.70 8.44
C PHE A 532 -8.52 3.76 7.30
N VAL A 533 -7.37 3.08 7.47
CA VAL A 533 -6.92 2.04 6.54
C VAL A 533 -6.26 0.86 7.27
N GLY A 534 -6.45 -0.35 6.74
CA GLY A 534 -5.81 -1.58 7.20
C GLY A 534 -5.18 -2.38 6.06
N PRO A 535 -3.83 -2.45 5.97
CA PRO A 535 -3.13 -3.37 5.07
C PRO A 535 -3.34 -4.84 5.48
N SER A 536 -3.89 -5.67 4.60
CA SER A 536 -4.37 -7.03 4.87
C SER A 536 -3.69 -8.09 4.00
N ASP A 537 -2.36 -8.17 4.09
CA ASP A 537 -1.58 -9.13 3.32
C ASP A 537 -1.89 -10.60 3.63
N HIS A 538 -1.78 -11.46 2.61
CA HIS A 538 -2.03 -12.91 2.72
C HIS A 538 -1.06 -13.59 3.69
N ASN A 539 -1.60 -14.38 4.63
CA ASN A 539 -0.79 -15.10 5.63
C ASN A 539 -0.64 -16.61 5.37
N GLU A 540 -0.94 -17.09 4.16
CA GLU A 540 -0.83 -18.51 3.87
C GLU A 540 0.61 -19.04 3.90
N VAL A 541 0.75 -20.27 4.39
CA VAL A 541 2.06 -20.90 4.61
C VAL A 541 2.16 -22.20 3.84
N VAL A 542 1.25 -23.15 4.07
CA VAL A 542 1.35 -24.48 3.46
C VAL A 542 0.09 -24.86 2.70
N GLY A 543 0.28 -25.38 1.49
CA GLY A 543 -0.81 -25.76 0.59
C GLY A 543 -1.54 -24.57 -0.06
N GLY A 544 -0.98 -23.36 0.08
CA GLY A 544 -1.44 -22.13 -0.57
C GLY A 544 -0.73 -21.84 -1.89
N THR A 545 -1.16 -20.77 -2.54
CA THR A 545 -0.55 -20.19 -3.76
C THR A 545 0.65 -19.29 -3.41
N TRP A 546 0.70 -18.81 -2.17
CA TRP A 546 1.57 -17.75 -1.68
C TRP A 546 2.47 -18.22 -0.51
N PRO A 547 3.42 -19.13 -0.76
CA PRO A 547 4.23 -19.76 0.29
C PRO A 547 5.18 -18.79 1.03
N ASP A 548 5.43 -17.59 0.48
CA ASP A 548 6.19 -16.51 1.11
C ASP A 548 5.29 -15.37 1.63
N GLY A 549 4.08 -15.74 2.08
CA GLY A 549 3.10 -14.93 2.80
C GLY A 549 3.64 -14.02 3.91
N LEU A 550 2.80 -13.18 4.50
CA LEU A 550 3.09 -12.40 5.72
C LEU A 550 3.70 -13.32 6.81
N ARG A 551 4.87 -12.96 7.35
CA ARG A 551 5.58 -13.63 8.47
C ARG A 551 5.82 -12.68 9.64
N ASP A 552 6.32 -13.19 10.75
CA ASP A 552 6.51 -12.45 12.00
C ASP A 552 7.25 -11.11 11.81
N TYR A 553 8.36 -11.10 11.06
CA TYR A 553 9.08 -9.85 10.81
C TYR A 553 8.28 -8.86 9.94
N GLN A 554 7.58 -9.34 8.92
CA GLN A 554 6.75 -8.45 8.09
C GLN A 554 5.54 -7.96 8.88
N TRP A 555 4.94 -8.81 9.72
CA TRP A 555 3.85 -8.42 10.61
C TRP A 555 4.31 -7.38 11.63
N TRP A 556 5.51 -7.55 12.19
CA TRP A 556 6.16 -6.55 13.03
C TRP A 556 6.30 -5.20 12.31
N VAL A 557 6.80 -5.21 11.07
CA VAL A 557 6.95 -4.00 10.25
C VAL A 557 5.60 -3.37 9.90
N THR A 558 4.59 -4.15 9.54
CA THR A 558 3.24 -3.64 9.23
C THR A 558 2.60 -3.00 10.48
N GLN A 559 2.71 -3.63 11.65
CA GLN A 559 2.25 -3.04 12.91
C GLN A 559 2.98 -1.74 13.26
N LYS A 560 4.28 -1.69 12.98
CA LYS A 560 5.08 -0.48 13.16
C LYS A 560 4.62 0.67 12.30
N LEU A 561 4.36 0.40 11.01
CA LEU A 561 3.82 1.41 10.10
C LEU A 561 2.43 1.90 10.52
N VAL A 562 1.58 1.03 11.08
CA VAL A 562 0.29 1.46 11.66
C VAL A 562 0.51 2.50 12.77
N ASP A 563 1.48 2.29 13.65
CA ASP A 563 1.79 3.22 14.73
C ASP A 563 2.38 4.53 14.20
N VAL A 564 3.33 4.46 13.25
CA VAL A 564 3.93 5.65 12.63
C VAL A 564 2.87 6.52 11.97
N MET A 565 1.93 5.93 11.22
CA MET A 565 0.97 6.65 10.38
C MET A 565 -0.27 7.13 11.14
N THR A 566 -0.55 6.59 12.33
CA THR A 566 -1.72 6.99 13.13
C THR A 566 -1.52 8.38 13.75
N HIS A 567 -2.47 9.29 13.52
CA HIS A 567 -2.47 10.62 14.12
C HIS A 567 -3.91 11.05 14.46
N GLU A 568 -4.45 10.43 15.50
CA GLU A 568 -5.85 10.56 15.91
C GLU A 568 -6.19 11.99 16.42
N PRO A 569 -7.35 12.58 16.08
CA PRO A 569 -8.52 11.95 15.47
C PRO A 569 -8.60 12.16 13.95
N ASN A 570 -7.51 12.52 13.28
CA ASN A 570 -7.54 12.81 11.84
C ASN A 570 -7.45 11.52 11.02
N PHE A 571 -6.64 10.55 11.47
CA PHE A 571 -6.47 9.29 10.77
C PHE A 571 -6.12 8.14 11.70
N TRP A 572 -6.64 6.94 11.40
CA TRP A 572 -6.34 5.70 12.10
C TRP A 572 -5.78 4.63 11.16
N GLY A 573 -4.53 4.24 11.37
CA GLY A 573 -4.08 2.93 10.90
C GLY A 573 -4.74 1.82 11.73
N ILE A 574 -5.12 0.73 11.07
CA ILE A 574 -5.71 -0.46 11.69
C ILE A 574 -4.77 -1.65 11.52
N TYR A 575 -4.48 -2.36 12.61
CA TYR A 575 -3.68 -3.58 12.53
C TYR A 575 -4.53 -4.68 11.88
N THR A 576 -4.10 -5.15 10.70
CA THR A 576 -4.87 -6.11 9.91
C THR A 576 -3.98 -7.15 9.23
N TYR A 577 -4.54 -8.33 8.98
CA TYR A 577 -4.00 -9.27 7.99
C TYR A 577 -5.12 -10.13 7.40
N GLU A 578 -4.89 -10.71 6.23
CA GLU A 578 -5.81 -11.68 5.66
C GLU A 578 -5.47 -13.10 6.15
N HIS A 579 -6.45 -13.73 6.82
CA HIS A 579 -6.42 -15.16 7.12
C HIS A 579 -6.98 -15.98 5.95
N SER A 580 -6.07 -16.45 5.09
CA SER A 580 -6.39 -16.99 3.76
C SER A 580 -6.81 -18.47 3.72
N MET A 581 -7.85 -18.86 4.48
CA MET A 581 -8.35 -20.26 4.45
C MET A 581 -8.91 -20.67 3.08
N ALA A 582 -8.80 -21.95 2.72
CA ALA A 582 -9.47 -22.53 1.53
C ALA A 582 -10.95 -22.84 1.83
N ARG A 583 -11.76 -23.06 0.78
CA ARG A 583 -13.12 -23.64 0.92
C ARG A 583 -13.06 -24.94 1.73
N PRO A 584 -13.95 -25.14 2.73
CA PRO A 584 -15.17 -24.38 3.04
C PRO A 584 -14.99 -23.17 3.97
N GLY A 585 -13.79 -22.93 4.50
CA GLY A 585 -13.56 -21.84 5.46
C GLY A 585 -13.69 -20.48 4.80
N GLY A 586 -12.88 -20.24 3.76
CA GLY A 586 -12.84 -18.98 3.02
C GLY A 586 -11.99 -17.90 3.68
N HIS A 587 -11.56 -16.94 2.87
CA HIS A 587 -10.72 -15.83 3.30
C HIS A 587 -11.45 -14.91 4.28
N ARG A 588 -10.69 -14.34 5.22
CA ARG A 588 -11.18 -13.44 6.27
C ARG A 588 -10.14 -12.39 6.58
N ASN A 589 -10.53 -11.12 6.56
CA ASN A 589 -9.72 -10.05 7.12
C ASN A 589 -9.89 -10.04 8.64
N ALA A 590 -8.77 -10.00 9.36
CA ALA A 590 -8.70 -9.96 10.81
C ALA A 590 -8.19 -8.58 11.25
N LEU A 591 -9.04 -7.82 11.94
CA LEU A 591 -8.76 -6.48 12.44
C LEU A 591 -8.52 -6.54 13.95
N PHE A 592 -7.56 -5.77 14.46
CA PHE A 592 -7.22 -5.71 15.89
C PHE A 592 -7.17 -4.28 16.41
N LEU A 593 -7.64 -4.08 17.63
CA LEU A 593 -7.67 -2.77 18.28
C LEU A 593 -6.28 -2.30 18.71
N ARG A 594 -5.47 -3.21 19.24
CA ARG A 594 -4.14 -2.91 19.80
C ARG A 594 -3.05 -3.68 19.08
N ARG A 595 -1.86 -3.07 19.02
CA ARG A 595 -0.61 -3.70 18.57
C ARG A 595 -0.28 -4.95 19.39
N GLY A 596 0.51 -5.86 18.81
CA GLY A 596 0.94 -7.10 19.47
C GLY A 596 -0.08 -8.25 19.35
N ALA A 597 -1.10 -8.08 18.51
CA ALA A 597 -1.97 -9.20 18.14
C ALA A 597 -1.14 -10.32 17.46
N PRO A 598 -1.29 -11.58 17.87
CA PRO A 598 -0.52 -12.68 17.30
C PRO A 598 -0.97 -12.97 15.86
N MET A 599 0.00 -13.25 14.99
CA MET A 599 -0.29 -13.76 13.65
C MET A 599 -0.58 -15.27 13.72
N ARG A 600 -1.68 -15.72 13.09
CA ARG A 600 -2.02 -17.14 12.98
C ARG A 600 -1.73 -17.63 11.57
N GLY A 601 -0.62 -18.33 11.35
CA GLY A 601 -0.36 -19.00 10.08
C GLY A 601 -1.44 -20.06 9.76
N ILE A 602 -1.63 -20.37 8.46
CA ILE A 602 -2.64 -21.34 7.98
C ILE A 602 -2.01 -22.47 7.16
N ASP A 603 -2.36 -23.73 7.49
CA ASP A 603 -2.10 -24.94 6.68
C ASP A 603 -3.36 -25.37 5.93
N ARG A 604 -3.48 -24.96 4.65
CA ARG A 604 -4.65 -25.23 3.80
C ARG A 604 -4.81 -26.70 3.41
N ARG A 605 -3.84 -27.57 3.74
CA ARG A 605 -3.95 -29.03 3.53
C ARG A 605 -4.82 -29.68 4.61
N ARG A 606 -4.93 -29.07 5.79
CA ARG A 606 -5.73 -29.59 6.91
C ARG A 606 -7.19 -29.20 6.73
N LYS A 607 -7.91 -30.00 5.93
CA LYS A 607 -9.32 -29.75 5.55
C LYS A 607 -10.36 -30.55 6.34
N ALA A 608 -9.93 -31.49 7.19
CA ALA A 608 -10.85 -32.34 7.94
C ALA A 608 -11.70 -31.52 8.94
N PRO A 609 -12.90 -31.98 9.31
CA PRO A 609 -13.70 -31.35 10.37
C PRO A 609 -12.91 -31.09 11.65
N GLY A 610 -13.05 -29.87 12.18
CA GLY A 610 -12.35 -29.42 13.40
C GLY A 610 -10.86 -29.10 13.22
N THR A 611 -10.37 -29.03 11.99
CA THR A 611 -8.96 -28.70 11.71
C THR A 611 -8.75 -27.24 11.31
N ASP A 612 -7.49 -26.88 11.04
CA ASP A 612 -6.97 -25.52 10.90
C ASP A 612 -7.73 -24.64 9.90
N ASN A 613 -8.19 -25.24 8.78
CA ASN A 613 -8.88 -24.59 7.67
C ASN A 613 -10.41 -24.45 7.89
N GLN A 614 -10.87 -24.31 9.13
CA GLN A 614 -12.28 -24.15 9.47
C GLN A 614 -12.51 -22.98 10.45
N PRO A 615 -13.57 -22.17 10.27
CA PRO A 615 -13.84 -21.02 11.14
C PRO A 615 -13.97 -21.39 12.62
N PRO A 616 -14.62 -22.49 13.05
CA PRO A 616 -14.66 -22.85 14.47
C PRO A 616 -13.28 -23.09 15.11
N ALA A 617 -12.34 -23.68 14.38
CA ALA A 617 -10.97 -23.87 14.86
C ALA A 617 -10.25 -22.53 14.99
N MET A 618 -10.41 -21.65 13.99
CA MET A 618 -9.92 -20.27 14.04
C MET A 618 -10.48 -19.50 15.23
N TRP A 619 -11.81 -19.49 15.42
CA TRP A 619 -12.46 -18.78 16.50
C TRP A 619 -12.06 -19.30 17.88
N SER A 620 -11.84 -20.60 18.03
CA SER A 620 -11.31 -21.17 19.27
C SER A 620 -9.92 -20.62 19.57
N TRP A 621 -9.02 -20.69 18.59
CA TRP A 621 -7.68 -20.12 18.73
C TRP A 621 -7.74 -18.61 19.02
N TRP A 622 -8.66 -17.88 18.38
CA TRP A 622 -8.83 -16.44 18.58
C TRP A 622 -9.24 -16.09 20.01
N ARG A 623 -10.20 -16.83 20.57
CA ARG A 623 -10.59 -16.69 21.97
C ARG A 623 -9.43 -16.97 22.92
N ASP A 624 -8.59 -17.93 22.59
CA ASP A 624 -7.50 -18.36 23.46
C ASP A 624 -6.24 -17.49 23.39
N ASN A 625 -6.00 -16.80 22.26
CA ASN A 625 -4.74 -16.10 22.01
C ASN A 625 -4.89 -14.59 21.76
N VAL A 626 -6.05 -14.14 21.24
CA VAL A 626 -6.30 -12.73 20.94
C VAL A 626 -7.18 -12.10 22.02
N LEU A 627 -8.37 -12.65 22.24
CA LEU A 627 -9.38 -12.02 23.11
C LEU A 627 -9.08 -12.14 24.62
N LYS A 628 -8.06 -12.91 25.01
CA LYS A 628 -7.52 -12.94 26.37
C LYS A 628 -6.50 -11.83 26.64
N GLN A 629 -5.98 -11.17 25.60
CA GLN A 629 -5.06 -10.05 25.78
C GLN A 629 -5.82 -8.85 26.39
N ALA A 630 -5.24 -8.22 27.40
CA ALA A 630 -5.90 -7.16 28.15
C ALA A 630 -6.29 -5.98 27.24
N GLY A 631 -7.56 -5.60 27.26
CA GLY A 631 -8.09 -4.48 26.47
C GLY A 631 -8.13 -4.73 24.96
N GLN A 632 -7.89 -5.96 24.49
CA GLN A 632 -7.90 -6.28 23.07
C GLN A 632 -9.32 -6.52 22.56
N LYS A 633 -9.62 -5.97 21.38
CA LYS A 633 -10.81 -6.26 20.59
C LYS A 633 -10.37 -6.71 19.20
N SER A 634 -11.20 -7.52 18.56
CA SER A 634 -10.95 -7.96 17.19
C SER A 634 -12.27 -8.05 16.43
N VAL A 635 -12.20 -7.71 15.14
CA VAL A 635 -13.30 -7.82 14.19
C VAL A 635 -12.79 -8.67 13.04
N ILE A 636 -13.61 -9.62 12.60
CA ILE A 636 -13.33 -10.53 11.50
C ILE A 636 -14.37 -10.31 10.41
N VAL A 637 -13.88 -10.19 9.17
CA VAL A 637 -14.69 -9.90 7.98
C VAL A 637 -14.43 -10.97 6.91
N PRO A 638 -15.30 -11.98 6.77
CA PRO A 638 -15.29 -12.90 5.63
C PRO A 638 -15.54 -12.19 4.30
N HIS A 639 -14.81 -12.64 3.27
CA HIS A 639 -14.86 -12.09 1.92
C HIS A 639 -14.66 -13.14 0.83
N THR A 640 -14.84 -12.72 -0.44
CA THR A 640 -14.73 -13.58 -1.64
C THR A 640 -15.64 -14.83 -1.58
N PHE A 641 -16.69 -14.77 -0.76
CA PHE A 641 -17.54 -15.92 -0.49
C PHE A 641 -18.40 -16.30 -1.70
N ALA A 642 -18.75 -15.35 -2.56
CA ALA A 642 -19.54 -15.58 -3.78
C ALA A 642 -18.76 -15.37 -5.10
N ALA A 643 -17.43 -15.35 -5.09
CA ALA A 643 -16.58 -15.31 -6.29
C ALA A 643 -15.69 -16.56 -6.35
N GLY A 644 -16.09 -17.59 -7.11
CA GLY A 644 -15.43 -18.90 -7.09
C GLY A 644 -15.40 -19.48 -5.67
N PRO A 645 -16.57 -19.85 -5.12
CA PRO A 645 -16.94 -19.58 -3.74
C PRO A 645 -15.91 -20.13 -2.75
N LEU A 646 -15.29 -19.23 -1.98
CA LEU A 646 -14.26 -19.61 -1.02
C LEU A 646 -14.83 -19.96 0.36
N ALA A 647 -16.02 -19.46 0.72
CA ALA A 647 -16.63 -19.69 2.02
C ALA A 647 -18.01 -20.35 1.92
N ASP A 648 -18.30 -21.23 2.87
CA ASP A 648 -19.63 -21.84 3.06
C ASP A 648 -20.24 -21.39 4.40
N TRP A 649 -21.54 -21.11 4.42
CA TRP A 649 -22.28 -20.76 5.65
C TRP A 649 -22.70 -22.01 6.43
N ASN A 650 -21.73 -22.79 6.90
CA ASN A 650 -21.95 -24.06 7.60
C ASN A 650 -22.05 -23.91 9.13
N TRP A 651 -21.66 -22.77 9.68
CA TRP A 651 -21.57 -22.53 11.12
C TRP A 651 -22.22 -21.20 11.49
N PRO A 652 -22.86 -21.11 12.67
CA PRO A 652 -23.27 -19.82 13.21
C PRO A 652 -22.02 -18.98 13.48
N ASN A 653 -22.08 -17.71 13.11
CA ASN A 653 -20.96 -16.81 13.23
C ASN A 653 -20.61 -16.50 14.69
N ALA A 654 -19.31 -16.37 14.98
CA ALA A 654 -18.87 -15.89 16.29
C ALA A 654 -19.18 -14.38 16.44
N PRO A 655 -19.38 -13.85 17.65
CA PRO A 655 -19.73 -12.42 17.84
C PRO A 655 -18.71 -11.41 17.27
N PHE A 656 -17.46 -11.83 17.09
CA PHE A 656 -16.38 -11.02 16.50
C PHE A 656 -16.14 -11.32 15.01
N ASP A 657 -16.73 -12.39 14.47
CA ASP A 657 -16.83 -12.67 13.02
C ASP A 657 -18.20 -12.17 12.58
N CYS A 658 -18.31 -10.85 12.44
CA CYS A 658 -19.58 -10.14 12.55
C CYS A 658 -19.87 -9.13 11.44
N LEU A 659 -18.95 -8.95 10.49
CA LEU A 659 -19.17 -8.15 9.28
C LEU A 659 -18.98 -9.02 8.04
N LEU A 660 -19.65 -8.68 6.95
CA LEU A 660 -19.46 -9.26 5.63
C LEU A 660 -18.97 -8.18 4.67
N GLU A 661 -17.92 -8.49 3.92
CA GLU A 661 -17.56 -7.70 2.74
C GLU A 661 -18.58 -7.99 1.64
N ILE A 662 -19.67 -7.21 1.63
CA ILE A 662 -20.79 -7.41 0.70
C ILE A 662 -20.43 -7.00 -0.74
N TYR A 663 -19.47 -6.09 -0.89
CA TYR A 663 -18.92 -5.67 -2.16
C TYR A 663 -17.42 -5.47 -2.04
N GLN A 664 -16.73 -6.03 -3.04
CA GLN A 664 -15.29 -6.01 -3.14
C GLN A 664 -14.88 -5.33 -4.45
N GLY A 665 -14.13 -4.24 -4.36
CA GLY A 665 -13.78 -3.38 -5.50
C GLY A 665 -13.11 -4.13 -6.65
N ALA A 666 -12.22 -5.07 -6.33
CA ALA A 666 -11.49 -5.87 -7.33
C ALA A 666 -12.34 -6.90 -8.08
N ARG A 667 -13.59 -7.12 -7.68
CA ARG A 667 -14.43 -8.23 -8.16
C ARG A 667 -15.89 -7.80 -8.40
N GLY A 668 -16.63 -7.55 -7.34
CA GLY A 668 -18.06 -7.27 -7.43
C GLY A 668 -18.82 -7.50 -6.12
N SER A 669 -20.15 -7.42 -6.23
CA SER A 669 -21.10 -7.53 -5.13
C SER A 669 -21.49 -8.99 -4.87
N TYR A 670 -21.71 -9.35 -3.61
CA TYR A 670 -21.99 -10.70 -3.14
C TYR A 670 -23.32 -10.81 -2.38
N GLU A 671 -24.29 -9.96 -2.74
CA GLU A 671 -25.54 -9.79 -2.01
C GLU A 671 -26.48 -11.00 -2.10
N ARG A 672 -26.88 -11.40 -3.32
CA ARG A 672 -27.88 -12.47 -3.57
C ARG A 672 -27.56 -13.23 -4.86
N TRP A 673 -27.82 -14.54 -4.82
CA TRP A 673 -27.67 -15.42 -5.98
C TRP A 673 -28.61 -15.03 -7.14
N ARG A 674 -28.07 -14.99 -8.36
CA ARG A 674 -28.79 -14.69 -9.61
C ARG A 674 -29.60 -13.40 -9.59
N MET A 675 -29.08 -12.37 -8.95
CA MET A 675 -29.63 -11.02 -9.12
C MET A 675 -29.59 -10.57 -10.59
N PRO A 676 -30.56 -9.76 -11.04
CA PRO A 676 -30.51 -9.18 -12.37
C PRO A 676 -29.24 -8.32 -12.55
N VAL A 677 -28.67 -8.31 -13.76
CA VAL A 677 -27.40 -7.61 -14.06
C VAL A 677 -27.45 -6.15 -13.64
N ALA A 678 -28.54 -5.44 -13.97
CA ALA A 678 -28.73 -4.04 -13.61
C ALA A 678 -28.89 -3.76 -12.10
N GLU A 679 -28.88 -4.80 -11.26
CA GLU A 679 -28.99 -4.68 -9.81
C GLU A 679 -27.73 -5.09 -9.07
N LYS A 680 -26.71 -5.58 -9.76
CA LYS A 680 -25.42 -5.91 -9.18
C LYS A 680 -24.35 -4.95 -9.70
N ARG A 681 -23.28 -4.82 -8.93
CA ARG A 681 -22.04 -4.19 -9.38
C ARG A 681 -20.96 -5.24 -9.54
N GLY A 682 -20.30 -5.23 -10.69
CA GLY A 682 -19.19 -6.12 -11.03
C GLY A 682 -19.61 -7.51 -11.51
N GLY A 683 -18.71 -8.14 -12.26
CA GLY A 683 -19.00 -9.36 -13.03
C GLY A 683 -18.66 -10.69 -12.34
N THR A 684 -17.88 -10.67 -11.25
CA THR A 684 -17.25 -11.89 -10.72
C THR A 684 -18.10 -12.56 -9.64
N GLN A 685 -19.16 -13.27 -10.05
CA GLN A 685 -20.04 -14.02 -9.14
C GLN A 685 -20.13 -15.50 -9.54
N THR A 686 -20.28 -16.38 -8.55
CA THR A 686 -20.55 -17.79 -8.74
C THR A 686 -22.01 -18.05 -9.14
N ASP A 687 -22.22 -19.06 -9.97
CA ASP A 687 -23.55 -19.62 -10.25
C ASP A 687 -23.98 -20.69 -9.22
N ASP A 688 -23.12 -21.03 -8.25
CA ASP A 688 -23.42 -21.93 -7.13
C ASP A 688 -24.30 -21.20 -6.07
N PRO A 689 -25.50 -21.69 -5.73
CA PRO A 689 -26.35 -21.08 -4.70
C PRO A 689 -25.81 -21.33 -3.28
N GLY A 690 -26.24 -20.52 -2.30
CA GLY A 690 -25.97 -20.78 -0.88
C GLY A 690 -24.72 -20.11 -0.31
N HIS A 691 -24.10 -19.20 -1.07
CA HIS A 691 -22.83 -18.55 -0.75
C HIS A 691 -22.96 -17.05 -0.49
N PHE A 692 -24.10 -16.42 -0.76
CA PHE A 692 -24.25 -14.96 -0.77
C PHE A 692 -24.56 -14.42 0.62
N ALA A 693 -24.47 -13.10 0.81
CA ALA A 693 -24.74 -12.45 2.09
C ALA A 693 -26.17 -12.76 2.59
N GLN A 694 -27.18 -12.72 1.71
CA GLN A 694 -28.54 -13.12 2.06
C GLN A 694 -28.65 -14.59 2.48
N ASP A 695 -27.85 -15.51 1.92
CA ASP A 695 -27.85 -16.91 2.34
C ASP A 695 -27.33 -17.06 3.79
N ALA A 696 -26.34 -16.25 4.18
CA ALA A 696 -25.86 -16.20 5.56
C ALA A 696 -26.95 -15.72 6.52
N LEU A 697 -27.62 -14.61 6.18
CA LEU A 697 -28.69 -14.02 6.99
C LEU A 697 -29.90 -14.95 7.09
N ASN A 698 -30.32 -15.57 5.99
CA ASN A 698 -31.45 -16.50 5.95
C ASN A 698 -31.20 -17.79 6.77
N LYS A 699 -29.93 -18.12 7.06
CA LYS A 699 -29.54 -19.20 7.98
C LYS A 699 -29.50 -18.76 9.45
N GLY A 700 -29.87 -17.51 9.75
CA GLY A 700 -29.89 -16.95 11.10
C GLY A 700 -28.54 -16.39 11.57
N ASN A 701 -27.58 -16.16 10.67
CA ASN A 701 -26.36 -15.44 11.04
C ASN A 701 -26.65 -13.95 11.19
N VAL A 702 -25.92 -13.30 12.10
CA VAL A 702 -26.05 -11.87 12.37
C VAL A 702 -24.77 -11.18 11.91
N TYR A 703 -24.82 -10.65 10.69
CA TYR A 703 -23.71 -9.92 10.07
C TYR A 703 -24.11 -8.47 9.73
N GLY A 704 -23.17 -7.55 9.90
CA GLY A 704 -23.22 -6.21 9.31
C GLY A 704 -22.56 -6.22 7.93
N PHE A 705 -22.70 -5.12 7.19
CA PHE A 705 -22.13 -4.97 5.87
C PHE A 705 -21.02 -3.93 5.86
N VAL A 706 -19.96 -4.23 5.11
CA VAL A 706 -18.87 -3.32 4.74
C VAL A 706 -18.49 -3.55 3.29
N SER A 707 -17.76 -2.60 2.71
CA SER A 707 -17.12 -2.76 1.42
C SER A 707 -15.64 -2.43 1.53
N PHE A 708 -14.80 -3.25 0.93
CA PHE A 708 -13.36 -3.02 0.85
C PHE A 708 -12.84 -3.24 -0.57
N SER A 709 -11.60 -2.82 -0.85
CA SER A 709 -11.10 -2.80 -2.23
C SER A 709 -10.59 -4.17 -2.71
N ASP A 710 -9.89 -4.91 -1.84
CA ASP A 710 -8.98 -5.99 -2.21
C ASP A 710 -7.94 -5.49 -3.25
N HIS A 711 -7.48 -6.36 -4.15
CA HIS A 711 -6.40 -6.10 -5.09
C HIS A 711 -6.66 -4.97 -6.09
N GLY A 712 -5.70 -4.07 -6.24
CA GLY A 712 -5.55 -3.14 -7.36
C GLY A 712 -6.64 -2.08 -7.50
N SER A 713 -7.71 -2.17 -6.73
CA SER A 713 -8.90 -1.33 -6.82
C SER A 713 -8.74 -0.07 -5.97
N THR A 714 -9.11 1.09 -6.51
CA THR A 714 -8.93 2.40 -5.86
C THR A 714 -10.15 3.28 -6.05
N HIS A 715 -10.44 4.12 -5.04
CA HIS A 715 -11.56 5.07 -4.97
C HIS A 715 -12.96 4.46 -5.20
N ASN A 716 -13.15 3.15 -4.98
CA ASN A 716 -14.42 2.50 -5.36
C ASN A 716 -15.01 1.59 -4.28
N SER A 717 -14.47 1.61 -3.06
CA SER A 717 -14.92 0.78 -1.95
C SER A 717 -14.83 1.56 -0.65
N TRP A 718 -15.95 1.61 0.07
CA TRP A 718 -16.13 2.46 1.24
C TRP A 718 -16.80 1.68 2.35
N ALA A 719 -16.07 1.41 3.43
CA ALA A 719 -16.66 0.95 4.69
C ALA A 719 -17.04 2.17 5.54
N GLY A 720 -18.34 2.40 5.69
CA GLY A 720 -18.86 3.43 6.58
C GLY A 720 -19.09 2.89 7.98
N ILE A 721 -18.58 3.59 8.99
CA ILE A 721 -18.71 3.24 10.42
C ILE A 721 -19.28 4.44 11.18
N TRP A 722 -20.41 4.25 11.87
CA TRP A 722 -21.01 5.28 12.73
C TRP A 722 -20.49 5.16 14.17
N VAL A 723 -19.62 6.09 14.56
CA VAL A 723 -18.99 6.16 15.89
C VAL A 723 -19.61 7.26 16.74
N ASP A 724 -19.81 7.00 18.02
CA ASP A 724 -20.28 7.97 19.02
C ASP A 724 -19.15 8.76 19.68
N GLU A 725 -17.91 8.36 19.45
CA GLU A 725 -16.70 9.07 19.87
C GLU A 725 -15.61 8.90 18.80
N LEU A 726 -14.74 9.90 18.61
CA LEU A 726 -13.62 9.85 17.68
C LEU A 726 -12.39 9.19 18.31
N THR A 727 -12.52 7.91 18.65
CA THR A 727 -11.44 7.06 19.18
C THR A 727 -11.39 5.73 18.44
N ARG A 728 -10.22 5.10 18.42
CA ARG A 728 -10.08 3.75 17.85
C ARG A 728 -10.95 2.73 18.59
N GLU A 729 -11.06 2.85 19.92
CA GLU A 729 -11.93 2.01 20.74
C GLU A 729 -13.40 2.07 20.30
N ALA A 730 -13.95 3.28 20.11
CA ALA A 730 -15.33 3.48 19.69
C ALA A 730 -15.58 2.99 18.26
N MET A 731 -14.56 3.08 17.39
CA MET A 731 -14.61 2.48 16.04
C MET A 731 -14.76 0.95 16.11
N PHE A 732 -13.98 0.28 16.94
CA PHE A 732 -14.12 -1.17 17.14
C PHE A 732 -15.45 -1.55 17.81
N ASP A 733 -15.94 -0.75 18.74
CA ASP A 733 -17.27 -0.95 19.32
C ASP A 733 -18.39 -0.79 18.30
N ALA A 734 -18.28 0.19 17.40
CA ALA A 734 -19.23 0.38 16.31
C ALA A 734 -19.21 -0.79 15.31
N MET A 735 -18.03 -1.29 14.94
CA MET A 735 -17.89 -2.47 14.08
C MET A 735 -18.48 -3.73 14.73
N LEU A 736 -18.17 -4.00 16.00
CA LEU A 736 -18.73 -5.14 16.74
C LEU A 736 -20.25 -5.05 16.92
N ALA A 737 -20.77 -3.82 17.07
CA ALA A 737 -22.20 -3.53 17.09
C ALA A 737 -22.83 -3.51 15.69
N ARG A 738 -22.03 -3.67 14.61
CA ARG A 738 -22.46 -3.64 13.20
C ARG A 738 -23.12 -2.32 12.79
N ARG A 739 -22.72 -1.20 13.41
CA ARG A 739 -23.15 0.16 13.03
C ARG A 739 -22.42 0.62 11.76
N THR A 740 -22.54 -0.17 10.71
CA THR A 740 -21.75 -0.03 9.49
C THR A 740 -22.62 -0.04 8.24
N PHE A 741 -22.05 0.39 7.13
CA PHE A 741 -22.57 0.15 5.79
C PHE A 741 -21.41 -0.06 4.81
N GLY A 742 -21.68 -0.73 3.70
CA GLY A 742 -20.75 -0.81 2.57
C GLY A 742 -21.26 0.05 1.42
N ALA A 743 -20.38 0.74 0.72
CA ALA A 743 -20.71 1.48 -0.50
C ALA A 743 -19.60 1.36 -1.54
N SER A 744 -19.93 1.43 -2.82
CA SER A 744 -18.96 1.42 -3.93
C SER A 744 -18.56 2.81 -4.43
N ASP A 745 -19.14 3.85 -3.84
CA ASP A 745 -18.79 5.27 -4.00
C ASP A 745 -19.06 5.97 -2.66
N GLU A 746 -18.77 7.27 -2.53
CA GLU A 746 -18.93 8.10 -1.32
C GLU A 746 -20.41 8.39 -0.96
N ILE A 747 -21.27 7.36 -1.06
CA ILE A 747 -22.69 7.41 -0.74
C ILE A 747 -22.85 7.38 0.78
N VAL A 748 -23.30 8.49 1.35
CA VAL A 748 -23.58 8.60 2.79
C VAL A 748 -24.98 8.05 3.09
N VAL A 749 -25.01 6.94 3.84
CA VAL A 749 -26.27 6.30 4.25
C VAL A 749 -26.54 6.55 5.73
N ARG A 750 -27.60 7.32 6.02
CA ARG A 750 -28.16 7.48 7.37
C ARG A 750 -29.45 6.69 7.46
N ALA A 751 -29.52 5.70 8.35
CA ALA A 751 -30.71 4.89 8.54
C ALA A 751 -30.94 4.61 10.03
N THR A 752 -32.20 4.61 10.46
CA THR A 752 -32.63 4.18 11.80
C THR A 752 -33.94 3.41 11.70
N ALA A 753 -34.26 2.58 12.70
CA ALA A 753 -35.55 1.89 12.83
C ALA A 753 -36.14 2.16 14.22
N GLY A 754 -37.04 3.14 14.33
CA GLY A 754 -37.43 3.69 15.63
C GLY A 754 -36.20 4.28 16.35
N ASP A 755 -35.91 3.78 17.55
CA ASP A 755 -34.77 4.19 18.38
C ASP A 755 -33.51 3.32 18.19
N HIS A 756 -33.47 2.51 17.11
CA HIS A 756 -32.40 1.53 16.86
C HIS A 756 -31.50 1.92 15.68
N MET A 757 -30.20 1.65 15.82
CA MET A 757 -29.22 1.74 14.74
C MET A 757 -29.18 0.46 13.89
N PRO A 758 -28.74 0.54 12.62
CA PRO A 758 -28.36 -0.61 11.82
C PRO A 758 -27.41 -1.55 12.60
N GLY A 759 -27.60 -2.86 12.45
CA GLY A 759 -26.81 -3.89 13.13
C GLY A 759 -27.40 -4.39 14.45
N GLU A 760 -28.34 -3.65 15.04
CA GLU A 760 -29.00 -4.02 16.31
C GLU A 760 -30.01 -5.16 16.15
N GLN A 761 -30.14 -5.95 17.22
CA GLN A 761 -31.17 -6.97 17.41
C GLN A 761 -32.16 -6.49 18.49
N PHE A 762 -33.45 -6.45 18.18
CA PHE A 762 -34.48 -5.96 19.09
C PHE A 762 -35.85 -6.60 18.84
N SER A 763 -36.74 -6.53 19.83
CA SER A 763 -38.13 -7.00 19.70
C SER A 763 -39.07 -5.84 19.34
N ALA A 764 -40.11 -6.11 18.57
CA ALA A 764 -41.19 -5.17 18.28
C ALA A 764 -42.55 -5.87 18.24
N SER A 765 -43.62 -5.17 18.62
CA SER A 765 -44.97 -5.72 18.44
C SER A 765 -45.37 -5.67 16.98
N MET A 766 -46.02 -6.73 16.47
CA MET A 766 -46.67 -6.69 15.15
C MET A 766 -47.70 -5.57 15.01
N SER A 767 -48.27 -5.08 16.13
CA SER A 767 -49.21 -3.96 16.13
C SER A 767 -48.54 -2.57 16.09
N ALA A 768 -47.24 -2.51 16.35
CA ALA A 768 -46.46 -1.28 16.33
C ALA A 768 -45.06 -1.51 15.70
N PRO A 769 -44.97 -1.87 14.41
CA PRO A 769 -43.68 -2.02 13.73
C PRO A 769 -42.85 -0.74 13.78
N PRO A 770 -41.52 -0.84 13.94
CA PRO A 770 -40.63 0.31 13.91
C PRO A 770 -40.70 1.00 12.55
N GLU A 771 -40.61 2.33 12.55
CA GLU A 771 -40.48 3.11 11.32
C GLU A 771 -39.00 3.19 10.92
N ILE A 772 -38.69 2.71 9.72
CA ILE A 772 -37.38 2.86 9.10
C ILE A 772 -37.30 4.25 8.47
N VAL A 773 -36.37 5.08 8.94
CA VAL A 773 -36.11 6.44 8.42
C VAL A 773 -34.77 6.44 7.72
N ILE A 774 -34.72 6.96 6.50
CA ILE A 774 -33.52 6.96 5.65
C ILE A 774 -33.24 8.38 5.18
N SER A 775 -31.99 8.81 5.27
CA SER A 775 -31.48 10.04 4.67
C SER A 775 -30.18 9.76 3.91
N LEU A 776 -30.10 10.22 2.67
CA LEU A 776 -29.02 9.91 1.74
C LEU A 776 -28.39 11.19 1.19
N GLU A 777 -27.08 11.16 1.02
CA GLU A 777 -26.28 12.10 0.21
C GLU A 777 -25.34 11.27 -0.66
N ALA A 778 -25.19 11.66 -1.93
CA ALA A 778 -24.45 10.86 -2.90
C ALA A 778 -23.72 11.79 -3.91
N PRO A 779 -22.52 11.46 -4.38
CA PRO A 779 -21.80 12.26 -5.39
C PRO A 779 -22.61 12.50 -6.67
N ASP A 780 -23.44 11.54 -7.06
CA ASP A 780 -24.28 11.63 -8.27
C ASP A 780 -25.75 11.23 -8.04
N GLU A 781 -26.52 11.05 -9.12
CA GLU A 781 -27.97 10.89 -9.08
C GLU A 781 -28.40 9.58 -8.40
N ILE A 782 -29.21 9.66 -7.35
CA ILE A 782 -29.83 8.50 -6.70
C ILE A 782 -30.97 7.98 -7.56
N LEU A 783 -30.71 6.86 -8.24
CA LEU A 783 -31.62 6.22 -9.20
C LEU A 783 -32.74 5.43 -8.53
N ARG A 784 -32.42 4.75 -7.42
CA ARG A 784 -33.35 3.86 -6.72
C ARG A 784 -32.92 3.66 -5.27
N VAL A 785 -33.90 3.58 -4.38
CA VAL A 785 -33.70 3.14 -2.98
C VAL A 785 -34.69 2.02 -2.70
N ASP A 786 -34.19 0.90 -2.17
CA ASP A 786 -34.99 -0.27 -1.80
C ASP A 786 -34.85 -0.59 -0.31
N ILE A 787 -35.92 -1.13 0.28
CA ILE A 787 -35.86 -1.83 1.58
C ILE A 787 -36.09 -3.31 1.32
N VAL A 788 -35.14 -4.11 1.77
CA VAL A 788 -35.16 -5.56 1.65
C VAL A 788 -35.57 -6.16 2.98
N LYS A 789 -36.64 -6.97 2.99
CA LYS A 789 -37.11 -7.77 4.13
C LYS A 789 -36.90 -9.24 3.81
N ASN A 790 -36.12 -9.96 4.62
CA ASN A 790 -35.90 -11.40 4.44
C ASN A 790 -35.51 -11.81 3.00
N GLY A 791 -34.70 -10.97 2.33
CA GLY A 791 -34.21 -11.18 0.97
C GLY A 791 -35.09 -10.64 -0.15
N GLU A 792 -36.30 -10.15 0.17
CA GLU A 792 -37.27 -9.65 -0.81
C GLU A 792 -37.51 -8.14 -0.69
N TYR A 793 -37.69 -7.47 -1.82
CA TYR A 793 -37.96 -6.02 -1.85
C TYR A 793 -39.38 -5.74 -1.38
N VAL A 794 -39.52 -4.95 -0.31
CA VAL A 794 -40.82 -4.56 0.26
C VAL A 794 -41.15 -3.08 0.09
N PHE A 795 -40.17 -2.29 -0.34
CA PHE A 795 -40.32 -0.88 -0.63
C PHE A 795 -39.30 -0.46 -1.69
N THR A 796 -39.73 0.34 -2.66
CA THR A 796 -38.89 0.90 -3.73
C THR A 796 -39.29 2.34 -3.99
N GLN A 797 -38.30 3.22 -4.08
CA GLN A 797 -38.47 4.63 -4.47
C GLN A 797 -37.41 5.02 -5.51
N ARG A 798 -37.71 6.04 -6.32
CA ARG A 798 -36.80 6.58 -7.35
C ARG A 798 -36.65 8.10 -7.19
N PRO A 799 -35.78 8.56 -6.29
CA PRO A 799 -35.71 9.97 -5.92
C PRO A 799 -35.24 10.91 -7.05
N GLY A 800 -34.26 10.49 -7.86
CA GLY A 800 -33.74 11.25 -9.01
C GLY A 800 -32.88 12.47 -8.66
N GLY A 801 -32.45 12.62 -7.40
CA GLY A 801 -31.57 13.70 -6.94
C GLY A 801 -30.32 13.17 -6.24
N ARG A 802 -29.39 14.06 -5.89
CA ARG A 802 -28.16 13.73 -5.12
C ARG A 802 -28.40 13.57 -3.62
N SER A 803 -29.63 13.80 -3.17
CA SER A 803 -30.07 13.57 -1.80
C SER A 803 -31.49 13.06 -1.78
N ALA A 804 -31.83 12.30 -0.74
CA ALA A 804 -33.18 11.77 -0.55
C ALA A 804 -33.49 11.57 0.93
N SER A 805 -34.76 11.73 1.31
CA SER A 805 -35.27 11.36 2.63
C SER A 805 -36.52 10.51 2.48
N LEU A 806 -36.53 9.34 3.10
CA LEU A 806 -37.56 8.32 2.94
C LEU A 806 -37.98 7.75 4.30
N ARG A 807 -39.21 7.26 4.36
CA ARG A 807 -39.77 6.57 5.53
C ARG A 807 -40.51 5.32 5.09
N TYR A 808 -40.38 4.26 5.85
CA TYR A 808 -41.09 3.01 5.63
C TYR A 808 -41.50 2.41 6.96
N ARG A 809 -42.69 1.83 7.00
CA ARG A 809 -43.17 1.03 8.12
C ARG A 809 -43.72 -0.26 7.55
N ASP A 810 -43.35 -1.39 8.14
CA ASP A 810 -43.89 -2.67 7.71
C ASP A 810 -45.39 -2.74 8.01
N MET A 811 -46.19 -2.88 6.96
CA MET A 811 -47.65 -2.98 7.07
C MET A 811 -48.12 -4.44 7.18
N SER A 812 -47.21 -5.40 7.08
CA SER A 812 -47.50 -6.83 7.16
C SER A 812 -46.37 -7.57 7.90
N PRO A 813 -46.13 -7.22 9.18
CA PRO A 813 -45.18 -7.94 10.01
C PRO A 813 -45.67 -9.37 10.28
N GLU A 814 -44.74 -10.32 10.28
CA GLU A 814 -45.00 -11.72 10.58
C GLU A 814 -44.27 -12.08 11.88
N PRO A 815 -44.85 -12.95 12.73
CA PRO A 815 -44.23 -13.31 14.00
C PRO A 815 -42.89 -14.04 13.78
N GLY A 816 -41.93 -13.79 14.68
CA GLY A 816 -40.59 -14.37 14.64
C GLY A 816 -39.53 -13.41 14.10
N ASP A 817 -38.37 -13.98 13.77
CA ASP A 817 -37.18 -13.21 13.40
C ASP A 817 -37.28 -12.72 11.95
N THR A 818 -37.03 -11.43 11.74
CA THR A 818 -37.00 -10.79 10.44
C THR A 818 -35.81 -9.84 10.38
N TYR A 819 -35.20 -9.68 9.20
CA TYR A 819 -34.23 -8.62 8.99
C TYR A 819 -34.68 -7.63 7.90
N TYR A 820 -34.29 -6.37 8.07
CA TYR A 820 -34.46 -5.30 7.09
C TYR A 820 -33.12 -4.68 6.76
N TYR A 821 -32.81 -4.43 5.48
CA TYR A 821 -31.70 -3.56 5.13
C TYR A 821 -32.03 -2.64 3.96
N VAL A 822 -31.26 -1.54 3.84
CA VAL A 822 -31.45 -0.50 2.83
C VAL A 822 -30.47 -0.72 1.69
N ARG A 823 -30.94 -0.61 0.45
CA ARG A 823 -30.11 -0.53 -0.76
C ARG A 823 -30.27 0.82 -1.42
N VAL A 824 -29.17 1.37 -1.90
CA VAL A 824 -29.14 2.62 -2.65
C VAL A 824 -28.43 2.38 -3.96
N PHE A 825 -29.01 2.85 -5.05
CA PHE A 825 -28.39 2.84 -6.38
C PHE A 825 -28.15 4.28 -6.79
N GLN A 826 -26.91 4.59 -7.14
CA GLN A 826 -26.49 5.85 -7.72
C GLN A 826 -26.02 5.60 -9.15
N ARG A 827 -26.21 6.58 -10.04
CA ARG A 827 -25.54 6.58 -11.33
C ARG A 827 -24.02 6.59 -11.12
N ASP A 828 -23.32 5.73 -11.85
CA ASP A 828 -21.86 5.70 -11.89
C ASP A 828 -21.35 6.91 -12.67
N PRO A 829 -20.58 7.83 -12.05
CA PRO A 829 -20.12 9.03 -12.72
C PRO A 829 -19.09 8.75 -13.82
N GLU A 830 -18.28 7.70 -13.66
CA GLU A 830 -17.21 7.31 -14.59
C GLU A 830 -17.76 6.48 -15.75
N ASN A 831 -18.80 5.68 -15.51
CA ASN A 831 -19.50 4.89 -16.51
C ASN A 831 -21.04 5.00 -16.39
N PRO A 832 -21.66 6.12 -16.79
CA PRO A 832 -23.10 6.36 -16.63
C PRO A 832 -24.02 5.36 -17.33
N SER A 833 -23.48 4.61 -18.31
CA SER A 833 -24.20 3.56 -19.03
C SER A 833 -23.99 2.14 -18.48
N GLY A 834 -23.09 1.99 -17.51
CA GLY A 834 -22.70 0.72 -16.91
C GLY A 834 -23.53 0.31 -15.70
N ASP A 835 -22.93 -0.53 -14.86
CA ASP A 835 -23.52 -0.92 -13.58
C ASP A 835 -23.62 0.33 -12.67
N PRO A 836 -24.70 0.48 -11.90
CA PRO A 836 -24.80 1.58 -10.94
C PRO A 836 -23.76 1.42 -9.80
N GLU A 837 -23.44 2.53 -9.14
CA GLU A 837 -22.86 2.52 -7.81
C GLU A 837 -23.91 2.09 -6.79
N ILE A 838 -23.51 1.32 -5.77
CA ILE A 838 -24.45 0.72 -4.82
C ILE A 838 -23.94 0.92 -3.38
N ALA A 839 -24.87 1.20 -2.47
CA ALA A 839 -24.64 1.14 -1.03
C ALA A 839 -25.65 0.21 -0.32
N TRP A 840 -25.19 -0.41 0.76
CA TRP A 840 -25.94 -1.34 1.59
C TRP A 840 -25.77 -0.98 3.07
N ALA A 841 -26.85 -0.51 3.71
CA ALA A 841 -26.86 -0.37 5.17
C ALA A 841 -26.83 -1.75 5.84
N SER A 842 -26.15 -1.89 6.98
CA SER A 842 -26.25 -3.12 7.77
C SER A 842 -27.71 -3.43 8.15
N PRO A 843 -28.07 -4.72 8.32
CA PRO A 843 -29.45 -5.06 8.63
C PRO A 843 -29.89 -4.64 10.04
N PHE A 844 -31.17 -4.27 10.18
CA PHE A 844 -31.90 -4.29 11.44
C PHE A 844 -32.45 -5.70 11.64
N PHE A 845 -32.27 -6.28 12.82
CA PHE A 845 -32.78 -7.61 13.15
C PHE A 845 -33.93 -7.46 14.16
N VAL A 846 -35.15 -7.74 13.71
CA VAL A 846 -36.39 -7.52 14.46
C VAL A 846 -37.03 -8.86 14.79
N GLN A 847 -37.25 -9.12 16.06
CA GLN A 847 -38.10 -10.21 16.51
C GLN A 847 -39.52 -9.68 16.73
N TYR A 848 -40.46 -10.11 15.90
CA TYR A 848 -41.87 -9.69 16.03
C TYR A 848 -42.64 -10.60 16.99
N GLU A 849 -43.25 -9.96 17.99
CA GLU A 849 -44.11 -10.56 19.01
C GLU A 849 -45.60 -10.24 18.81
#